data_AF-A0AAV6MXH2-F1
#
_entry.id   AF-A0AAV6MXH2-F1
#
_cell.length_a   1.000
_cell.length_b   1.000
_cell.length_c   1.000
_cell.angle_alpha   90.00
_cell.angle_beta   90.00
_cell.angle_gamma   90.00
#
_symmetry.space_group_name_H-M   'P 1'
#
loop_
_entity.id
_entity.type
_entity.pdbx_description
1 polymer ?
#
loop_
_entity_poly.entity_id
_entity_poly.type
_entity_poly.pdbx_seq_one_letter_code
_entity_poly.pdbx_strand_id
1 'polypeptide(L)'
;MGGFEWASRASFLKAKSETGLGDSATQSEAVRFCCFAQTSFSSSPCMAALPFVTPTYPLATLYSTRKLQNSPTHAAKLNESAGNFQISYKSYLNRISSLCKEGDLRAAVDLVSNLELQGITIGPDVYGELLQGCVYERALSLGQQIHGRILKNGEFIAKNEYIETKLVIFYSKCDESEIANRLFRKLRVQNEFSWAAIMGLKCRIGFNEEALLCFCEMHENGLFLDNFVIPIALKASGSLQWIGFGKAIHGYAVKMDLGGCIFVASSLLDMYGKCGVCGDAKKVFDKIPEKNIVAWNSMIVNFTHNGLYEEAVETFYDMRVEGVEPTQVTLSSFLSASANLSLINEGKQGHALAVLSGLELTNILGSSLINFYSKIGLVEDAELVFSEMLEKDVVAWNLLVSGYVHNGLVDRALGLCRVMQSENLRFDSVTLASIMAAAADSRNLKLGKEGHSFCVRNNLESDVAVASSIVDTYAKCGKLECARRVFDLTIKRDLIMWNTLLAAYAEQGWSGETLKLFYQMQLEGLPPNLISWNSVILGLLNKGEVSKAKDMFLEMQSLGVCPNLVTWTTLISGLAQNGLGDEAFLTFQSMQEAGIKPNSLSISPLLSACTTMASLRHGRTIHGYITRRELPLSTPVLCSLVNMYAKCGSINQAKRIFDMILKKELPIYNAMISGYALHGQAVEAFSLFRRLKEECIKPDEITFTSILSACSHAGLVTEGLELFIDMVSNHKIVAQAEHYGCLVSILSRCHNLDEALRLILAMPFEPDAFIFGSLLAACREHPDVELKERLFERLLKLEPDNSGNYVALSNAYAATGMWDEASKVRDLMKERGLRKTPGHSLIQIGNETHVFFAGDKSHSKTKEIYKMLALLRIEMQVTRLVPSCAGLCTQAPRYYTLQDLVVWFLRIGDMQANFSSRIVTTPADYRNWHYEKISAQNISIVAVVRKVK
;
A
#
# COMPACT_ATOMS: atom_id res chain seq x y z
N MET A 1 43.31 -41.68 15.90
CA MET A 1 42.80 -42.98 16.38
C MET A 1 41.55 -42.74 17.19
N GLY A 2 40.47 -43.48 16.89
CA GLY A 2 39.23 -43.50 17.68
C GLY A 2 38.09 -42.67 17.12
N GLY A 3 37.34 -43.22 16.15
CA GLY A 3 35.98 -42.77 15.81
C GLY A 3 34.93 -43.55 16.60
N PHE A 4 33.73 -42.97 16.75
CA PHE A 4 32.46 -43.63 17.09
C PHE A 4 31.34 -42.64 16.70
N GLU A 5 30.68 -42.83 15.55
CA GLU A 5 29.40 -43.54 15.36
C GLU A 5 28.17 -42.87 16.02
N TRP A 6 27.27 -42.41 15.14
CA TRP A 6 25.85 -42.17 15.40
C TRP A 6 25.08 -43.49 15.47
N ALA A 7 24.12 -43.63 16.40
CA ALA A 7 22.70 -43.91 16.10
C ALA A 7 21.87 -44.34 17.32
N SER A 8 20.62 -43.84 17.35
CA SER A 8 19.38 -44.51 17.81
C SER A 8 19.20 -44.80 19.32
N ARG A 9 18.16 -44.22 19.95
CA ARG A 9 16.82 -44.85 20.13
C ARG A 9 15.86 -43.97 20.93
N ALA A 10 14.58 -44.17 20.63
CA ALA A 10 13.41 -43.49 21.18
C ALA A 10 12.87 -44.13 22.48
N SER A 11 12.16 -43.29 23.25
CA SER A 11 10.93 -43.53 24.04
C SER A 11 10.89 -44.61 25.16
N PHE A 12 10.62 -44.18 26.40
CA PHE A 12 9.70 -44.77 27.42
C PHE A 12 9.63 -43.76 28.61
N LEU A 13 8.56 -42.95 28.77
CA LEU A 13 7.31 -43.15 29.56
C LEU A 13 7.39 -42.92 31.10
N LYS A 14 6.53 -41.98 31.53
CA LYS A 14 5.67 -41.92 32.74
C LYS A 14 6.22 -41.45 34.11
N ALA A 15 5.76 -40.24 34.46
CA ALA A 15 4.89 -39.88 35.59
C ALA A 15 5.31 -40.13 37.04
N LYS A 16 5.33 -39.05 37.82
CA LYS A 16 4.76 -39.01 39.18
C LYS A 16 4.26 -37.61 39.53
N SER A 17 2.98 -37.54 39.83
CA SER A 17 2.24 -36.48 40.51
C SER A 17 2.40 -36.60 42.03
N GLU A 18 2.36 -35.48 42.76
CA GLU A 18 1.64 -35.24 44.04
C GLU A 18 2.04 -33.85 44.57
N THR A 19 1.15 -32.86 44.50
CA THR A 19 0.27 -32.32 45.57
C THR A 19 1.00 -31.48 46.63
N GLY A 20 0.53 -30.25 46.81
CA GLY A 20 0.99 -29.32 47.82
C GLY A 20 0.18 -28.03 47.77
N LEU A 21 -1.01 -28.07 48.39
CA LEU A 21 -1.83 -26.91 48.74
C LEU A 21 -1.05 -25.94 49.65
N GLY A 22 -1.32 -24.65 49.50
CA GLY A 22 -0.81 -23.61 50.40
C GLY A 22 -1.41 -22.25 50.08
N ASP A 23 -2.66 -22.04 50.49
CA ASP A 23 -3.22 -20.70 50.70
C ASP A 23 -2.46 -19.98 51.81
N SER A 24 -2.14 -18.70 51.60
CA SER A 24 -2.17 -17.71 52.68
C SER A 24 -2.22 -16.28 52.13
N ALA A 25 -3.16 -15.53 52.70
CA ALA A 25 -3.45 -14.13 52.48
C ALA A 25 -2.44 -13.19 53.16
N THR A 26 -2.41 -11.92 52.70
CA THR A 26 -2.39 -10.65 53.48
C THR A 26 -2.17 -9.50 52.48
N GLN A 27 -3.11 -8.57 52.30
CA GLN A 27 -3.36 -7.33 53.06
C GLN A 27 -2.34 -6.18 52.88
N SER A 28 -2.92 -4.98 52.72
CA SER A 28 -2.31 -3.62 52.81
C SER A 28 -1.47 -3.20 51.59
N GLU A 29 -1.41 -1.95 51.15
CA GLU A 29 -1.85 -0.69 51.73
C GLU A 29 -1.78 0.39 50.62
N ALA A 30 -2.74 1.30 50.62
CA ALA A 30 -2.63 2.58 49.94
C ALA A 30 -1.90 3.56 50.87
N VAL A 31 -0.93 4.35 50.39
CA VAL A 31 -0.68 5.75 50.81
C VAL A 31 0.21 6.48 49.78
N ARG A 32 -0.31 7.64 49.36
CA ARG A 32 0.25 8.91 48.85
C ARG A 32 1.77 9.16 48.95
N PHE A 33 2.33 9.90 47.98
CA PHE A 33 2.84 11.30 48.07
C PHE A 33 3.59 11.62 46.75
N CYS A 34 3.15 12.60 45.93
CA CYS A 34 3.54 14.03 45.93
C CYS A 34 5.00 14.36 45.55
N CYS A 35 5.18 15.07 44.43
CA CYS A 35 6.02 16.28 44.24
C CYS A 35 5.57 16.95 42.91
N PHE A 36 5.00 18.17 42.91
CA PHE A 36 5.67 19.48 42.82
C PHE A 36 6.56 19.60 41.55
N ALA A 37 6.53 20.65 40.73
CA ALA A 37 5.79 21.92 40.74
C ALA A 37 6.13 22.73 39.46
N GLN A 38 5.21 23.65 39.12
CA GLN A 38 5.43 25.05 38.68
C GLN A 38 6.15 25.29 37.33
N THR A 39 5.58 26.10 36.44
CA THR A 39 5.36 27.53 36.71
C THR A 39 4.13 28.09 35.99
N SER A 40 3.40 28.90 36.75
CA SER A 40 2.31 29.79 36.37
C SER A 40 2.80 31.24 36.40
N PHE A 41 2.13 32.10 35.63
CA PHE A 41 1.85 33.51 35.93
C PHE A 41 0.47 33.77 35.29
N SER A 42 -0.65 33.72 36.03
CA SER A 42 -1.22 34.69 36.97
C SER A 42 -1.77 35.96 36.31
N SER A 43 -3.09 36.11 36.31
CA SER A 43 -3.75 37.19 37.07
C SER A 43 -5.25 36.89 37.21
N SER A 44 -5.72 37.08 38.44
CA SER A 44 -7.09 36.91 38.96
C SER A 44 -7.79 38.30 38.95
N PRO A 45 -8.89 38.56 39.69
CA PRO A 45 -10.25 38.04 39.62
C PRO A 45 -11.31 39.17 39.55
N CYS A 46 -12.60 38.85 39.37
CA CYS A 46 -13.64 39.43 40.25
C CYS A 46 -14.99 38.71 40.14
N MET A 47 -15.61 38.54 41.31
CA MET A 47 -16.93 37.98 41.54
C MET A 47 -18.06 38.97 41.21
N ALA A 48 -19.22 38.46 40.81
CA ALA A 48 -20.52 38.86 41.41
C ALA A 48 -21.60 37.84 41.02
N ALA A 49 -22.44 37.50 42.00
CA ALA A 49 -23.52 36.53 41.94
C ALA A 49 -24.89 37.18 41.68
N LEU A 50 -25.85 36.33 41.24
CA LEU A 50 -27.32 36.43 41.24
C LEU A 50 -28.01 37.13 40.05
N PRO A 51 -29.29 36.82 39.73
CA PRO A 51 -30.00 35.53 39.80
C PRO A 51 -30.83 35.20 38.53
N PHE A 52 -31.41 33.99 38.52
CA PHE A 52 -32.45 33.48 37.64
C PHE A 52 -33.42 34.52 37.06
N VAL A 53 -33.52 34.58 35.72
CA VAL A 53 -34.69 35.08 34.98
C VAL A 53 -34.88 34.22 33.74
N THR A 54 -36.00 33.49 33.69
CA THR A 54 -36.55 32.86 32.49
C THR A 54 -37.10 33.91 31.52
N PRO A 55 -36.85 33.83 30.20
CA PRO A 55 -37.67 34.51 29.22
C PRO A 55 -38.61 33.54 28.50
N THR A 56 -39.88 33.70 28.80
CA THR A 56 -41.04 33.27 28.01
C THR A 56 -41.03 33.93 26.63
N TYR A 57 -41.28 33.15 25.58
CA TYR A 57 -41.55 33.61 24.22
C TYR A 57 -42.78 34.52 24.14
N PRO A 58 -42.76 35.51 23.23
CA PRO A 58 -43.98 35.99 22.58
C PRO A 58 -43.91 35.84 21.06
N LEU A 59 -44.91 35.16 20.51
CA LEU A 59 -45.26 35.12 19.09
C LEU A 59 -46.44 36.08 18.87
N ALA A 60 -46.27 37.11 18.02
CA ALA A 60 -47.27 37.60 17.05
C ALA A 60 -46.93 39.00 16.50
N THR A 61 -46.87 39.12 15.15
CA THR A 61 -47.56 40.13 14.29
C THR A 61 -47.16 39.85 12.83
N LEU A 62 -48.01 39.33 11.92
CA LEU A 62 -49.13 39.92 11.15
C LEU A 62 -48.77 41.07 10.19
N TYR A 63 -49.04 40.89 8.88
CA TYR A 63 -49.75 41.74 7.90
C TYR A 63 -49.58 41.08 6.49
N SER A 64 -50.50 41.06 5.51
CA SER A 64 -51.97 41.12 5.40
C SER A 64 -52.37 40.85 3.92
N THR A 65 -53.65 40.60 3.67
CA THR A 65 -54.53 41.11 2.58
C THR A 65 -55.52 40.01 2.18
N ARG A 66 -56.79 40.24 1.83
CA ARG A 66 -57.77 41.34 1.90
C ARG A 66 -59.11 40.64 1.64
N LYS A 67 -60.18 40.92 2.41
CA LYS A 67 -61.57 40.66 1.99
C LYS A 67 -62.50 41.73 2.57
N LEU A 68 -63.17 42.43 1.66
CA LEU A 68 -64.35 43.30 1.77
C LEU A 68 -64.90 43.29 0.32
N GLN A 69 -66.19 43.22 -0.02
CA GLN A 69 -67.45 43.40 0.68
C GLN A 69 -68.56 42.99 -0.33
N ASN A 70 -69.71 42.48 0.13
CA ASN A 70 -71.06 42.79 -0.39
C ASN A 70 -72.14 41.96 0.34
N SER A 71 -73.09 42.68 0.94
CA SER A 71 -74.43 42.28 1.44
C SER A 71 -75.51 42.66 0.38
N PRO A 72 -76.86 42.49 0.52
CA PRO A 72 -77.71 41.98 1.62
C PRO A 72 -78.97 41.11 1.24
N THR A 73 -79.69 40.62 2.29
CA THR A 73 -81.17 40.40 2.46
C THR A 73 -82.02 39.51 1.51
N HIS A 74 -82.61 38.42 2.03
CA HIS A 74 -84.04 38.30 2.45
C HIS A 74 -84.35 36.91 3.05
N ALA A 75 -85.33 36.88 3.95
CA ALA A 75 -85.71 35.76 4.83
C ALA A 75 -86.37 34.55 4.16
N ALA A 76 -86.15 33.35 4.73
CA ALA A 76 -87.15 32.30 4.84
C ALA A 76 -86.87 31.42 6.08
N LYS A 77 -87.89 31.28 6.93
CA LYS A 77 -87.96 30.38 8.09
C LYS A 77 -87.95 28.91 7.65
N LEU A 78 -87.59 28.04 8.62
CA LEU A 78 -87.73 26.57 8.72
C LEU A 78 -86.48 25.75 8.36
N ASN A 79 -85.67 25.43 9.37
CA ASN A 79 -85.14 24.08 9.69
C ASN A 79 -84.09 24.14 10.82
N GLU A 80 -84.53 24.01 12.07
CA GLU A 80 -83.67 24.08 13.27
C GLU A 80 -83.14 22.72 13.78
N SER A 81 -83.27 21.61 13.03
CA SER A 81 -82.81 20.27 13.47
C SER A 81 -81.53 19.74 12.80
N ALA A 82 -81.00 20.40 11.75
CA ALA A 82 -79.80 19.93 11.03
C ALA A 82 -78.47 20.51 11.56
N GLY A 83 -78.50 21.64 12.27
CA GLY A 83 -77.30 22.37 12.71
C GLY A 83 -76.50 21.71 13.84
N ASN A 84 -77.17 21.06 14.81
CA ASN A 84 -76.50 20.47 15.98
C ASN A 84 -75.77 19.14 15.69
N PHE A 85 -76.25 18.34 14.74
CA PHE A 85 -75.63 17.05 14.41
C PHE A 85 -74.31 17.23 13.64
N GLN A 86 -74.24 18.25 12.78
CA GLN A 86 -73.09 18.54 11.94
C GLN A 86 -71.91 19.15 12.72
N ILE A 87 -72.20 19.91 13.79
CA ILE A 87 -71.20 20.44 14.73
C ILE A 87 -70.61 19.31 15.59
N SER A 88 -71.44 18.36 16.01
CA SER A 88 -71.02 17.19 16.81
C SER A 88 -70.09 16.25 16.02
N TYR A 89 -70.43 15.90 14.78
CA TYR A 89 -69.60 15.03 13.93
C TYR A 89 -68.20 15.61 13.65
N LYS A 90 -68.13 16.92 13.35
CA LYS A 90 -66.85 17.61 13.09
C LYS A 90 -65.97 17.69 14.33
N SER A 91 -66.58 17.81 15.52
CA SER A 91 -65.87 17.75 16.80
C SER A 91 -65.23 16.38 17.05
N TYR A 92 -65.96 15.28 16.78
CA TYR A 92 -65.42 13.92 16.92
C TYR A 92 -64.32 13.61 15.91
N LEU A 93 -64.48 14.01 14.64
CA LEU A 93 -63.44 13.85 13.61
C LEU A 93 -62.13 14.54 14.03
N ASN A 94 -62.21 15.78 14.52
CA ASN A 94 -61.04 16.52 14.99
C ASN A 94 -60.38 15.84 16.20
N ARG A 95 -61.18 15.29 17.13
CA ARG A 95 -60.66 14.57 18.29
C ARG A 95 -59.95 13.28 17.89
N ILE A 96 -60.51 12.51 16.96
CA ILE A 96 -59.90 11.28 16.43
C ILE A 96 -58.61 11.61 15.68
N SER A 97 -58.61 12.65 14.83
CA SER A 97 -57.39 13.10 14.14
C SER A 97 -56.30 13.55 15.13
N SER A 98 -56.65 14.20 16.24
CA SER A 98 -55.70 14.54 17.32
C SER A 98 -55.10 13.29 17.95
N LEU A 99 -55.94 12.31 18.34
CA LEU A 99 -55.48 11.07 18.97
C LEU A 99 -54.57 10.25 18.02
N CYS A 100 -54.90 10.19 16.72
CA CYS A 100 -54.06 9.54 15.73
C CYS A 100 -52.72 10.26 15.50
N LYS A 101 -52.66 11.59 15.64
CA LYS A 101 -51.40 12.37 15.57
C LYS A 101 -50.55 12.25 16.83
N GLU A 102 -51.19 12.08 17.98
CA GLU A 102 -50.54 11.89 19.28
C GLU A 102 -50.03 10.44 19.49
N GLY A 103 -50.37 9.50 18.60
CA GLY A 103 -49.95 8.09 18.68
C GLY A 103 -50.83 7.23 19.60
N ASP A 104 -51.98 7.73 20.06
CA ASP A 104 -52.92 6.94 20.87
C ASP A 104 -54.02 6.32 19.99
N LEU A 105 -53.59 5.41 19.12
CA LEU A 105 -54.45 4.73 18.16
C LEU A 105 -55.49 3.80 18.80
N ARG A 106 -55.21 3.28 20.01
CA ARG A 106 -56.19 2.46 20.74
C ARG A 106 -57.33 3.31 21.27
N ALA A 107 -57.04 4.44 21.91
CA ALA A 107 -58.07 5.36 22.38
C ALA A 107 -58.91 5.93 21.21
N ALA A 108 -58.29 6.15 20.05
CA ALA A 108 -59.01 6.55 18.84
C ALA A 108 -60.02 5.49 18.37
N VAL A 109 -59.63 4.22 18.37
CA VAL A 109 -60.50 3.09 17.99
C VAL A 109 -61.59 2.80 19.03
N ASP A 110 -61.30 2.99 20.33
CA ASP A 110 -62.28 2.86 21.40
C ASP A 110 -63.35 3.96 21.33
N LEU A 111 -62.94 5.20 21.05
CA LEU A 111 -63.86 6.32 20.82
C LEU A 111 -64.80 6.03 19.64
N VAL A 112 -64.27 5.49 18.55
CA VAL A 112 -65.05 5.08 17.37
C VAL A 112 -66.04 3.96 17.72
N SER A 113 -65.63 2.98 18.52
CA SER A 113 -66.49 1.88 18.98
C SER A 113 -67.63 2.39 19.87
N ASN A 114 -67.38 3.39 20.71
CA ASN A 114 -68.39 4.04 21.54
C ASN A 114 -69.41 4.85 20.71
N LEU A 115 -68.96 5.46 19.61
CA LEU A 115 -69.84 6.17 18.67
C LEU A 115 -70.74 5.20 17.89
N GLU A 116 -70.24 4.02 17.52
CA GLU A 116 -71.05 2.94 16.91
C GLU A 116 -72.14 2.45 17.87
N LEU A 117 -71.82 2.29 19.16
CA LEU A 117 -72.79 1.92 20.20
C LEU A 117 -73.90 2.96 20.42
N GLN A 118 -73.60 4.24 20.16
CA GLN A 118 -74.57 5.35 20.22
C GLN A 118 -75.40 5.48 18.93
N GLY A 119 -75.22 4.59 17.95
CA GLY A 119 -75.96 4.58 16.69
C GLY A 119 -75.53 5.66 15.70
N ILE A 120 -74.34 6.26 15.87
CA ILE A 120 -73.81 7.28 14.96
C ILE A 120 -73.12 6.57 13.79
N THR A 121 -73.54 6.88 12.56
CA THR A 121 -72.93 6.35 11.34
C THR A 121 -71.54 6.97 11.11
N ILE A 122 -70.51 6.14 11.07
CA ILE A 122 -69.14 6.59 10.81
C ILE A 122 -68.92 6.75 9.31
N GLY A 123 -68.43 7.93 8.90
CA GLY A 123 -68.11 8.21 7.51
C GLY A 123 -66.70 7.76 7.09
N PRO A 124 -66.43 7.73 5.78
CA PRO A 124 -65.11 7.42 5.21
C PRO A 124 -63.96 8.28 5.78
N ASP A 125 -64.21 9.54 6.13
CA ASP A 125 -63.17 10.45 6.62
C ASP A 125 -62.54 9.95 7.94
N VAL A 126 -63.36 9.42 8.85
CA VAL A 126 -62.91 8.89 10.15
C VAL A 126 -62.05 7.64 9.95
N TYR A 127 -62.48 6.71 9.09
CA TYR A 127 -61.68 5.53 8.78
C TYR A 127 -60.37 5.89 8.06
N GLY A 128 -60.39 6.93 7.22
CA GLY A 128 -59.18 7.44 6.58
C GLY A 128 -58.15 7.99 7.58
N GLU A 129 -58.60 8.73 8.60
CA GLU A 129 -57.72 9.23 9.68
C GLU A 129 -57.16 8.09 10.54
N LEU A 130 -57.98 7.08 10.88
CA LEU A 130 -57.51 5.90 11.62
C LEU A 130 -56.46 5.12 10.81
N LEU A 131 -56.70 4.87 9.52
CA LEU A 131 -55.74 4.23 8.64
C LEU A 131 -54.46 5.06 8.50
N GLN A 132 -54.57 6.39 8.45
CA GLN A 132 -53.42 7.29 8.43
C GLN A 132 -52.60 7.22 9.74
N GLY A 133 -53.27 7.11 10.89
CA GLY A 133 -52.61 6.80 12.16
C GLY A 133 -51.87 5.47 12.10
N CYS A 134 -52.51 4.41 11.60
CA CYS A 134 -51.85 3.11 11.43
C CYS A 134 -50.66 3.15 10.47
N VAL A 135 -50.68 4.02 9.45
CA VAL A 135 -49.55 4.28 8.54
C VAL A 135 -48.36 4.90 9.27
N TYR A 136 -48.61 5.83 10.21
CA TYR A 136 -47.53 6.47 10.98
C TYR A 136 -46.82 5.47 11.90
N GLU A 137 -47.57 4.59 12.57
CA GLU A 137 -47.01 3.60 13.49
C GLU A 137 -46.64 2.25 12.85
N ARG A 138 -46.97 2.05 11.57
CA ARG A 138 -46.91 0.74 10.88
C ARG A 138 -47.65 -0.36 11.65
N ALA A 139 -48.80 -0.02 12.25
CA ALA A 139 -49.59 -0.91 13.09
C ALA A 139 -50.42 -1.91 12.25
N LEU A 140 -49.77 -2.97 11.77
CA LEU A 140 -50.37 -3.97 10.86
C LEU A 140 -51.65 -4.60 11.44
N SER A 141 -51.60 -5.07 12.68
CA SER A 141 -52.72 -5.79 13.32
C SER A 141 -53.95 -4.91 13.53
N LEU A 142 -53.75 -3.66 13.96
CA LEU A 142 -54.85 -2.71 14.17
C LEU A 142 -55.46 -2.26 12.84
N GLY A 143 -54.63 -1.98 11.84
CA GLY A 143 -55.14 -1.61 10.51
C GLY A 143 -55.88 -2.76 9.81
N GLN A 144 -55.49 -4.02 10.02
CA GLN A 144 -56.28 -5.19 9.58
C GLN A 144 -57.66 -5.26 10.26
N GLN A 145 -57.74 -4.95 11.55
CA GLN A 145 -59.03 -4.87 12.26
C GLN A 145 -59.92 -3.75 11.71
N ILE A 146 -59.35 -2.57 11.46
CA ILE A 146 -60.05 -1.43 10.86
C ILE A 146 -60.53 -1.78 9.44
N HIS A 147 -59.69 -2.41 8.62
CA HIS A 147 -60.07 -2.89 7.30
C HIS A 147 -61.23 -3.91 7.36
N GLY A 148 -61.21 -4.84 8.33
CA GLY A 148 -62.32 -5.75 8.59
C GLY A 148 -63.63 -5.04 8.97
N ARG A 149 -63.55 -3.97 9.78
CA ARG A 149 -64.72 -3.14 10.15
C ARG A 149 -65.28 -2.36 8.95
N ILE A 150 -64.42 -1.82 8.09
CA ILE A 150 -64.82 -1.15 6.84
C ILE A 150 -65.63 -2.10 5.95
N LEU A 151 -65.21 -3.35 5.82
CA LEU A 151 -65.94 -4.36 5.04
C LEU A 151 -67.29 -4.72 5.67
N LYS A 152 -67.38 -4.73 7.01
CA LYS A 152 -68.60 -5.07 7.75
C LYS A 152 -69.67 -3.96 7.70
N ASN A 153 -69.26 -2.69 7.68
CA ASN A 153 -70.17 -1.55 7.73
C ASN A 153 -70.79 -1.16 6.36
N GLY A 154 -70.62 -2.01 5.34
CA GLY A 154 -71.38 -1.98 4.09
C GLY A 154 -70.59 -1.52 2.86
N GLU A 155 -71.10 -1.87 1.67
CA GLU A 155 -70.43 -1.61 0.38
C GLU A 155 -70.17 -0.12 0.10
N PHE A 156 -70.96 0.78 0.69
CA PHE A 156 -70.83 2.23 0.48
C PHE A 156 -69.49 2.78 0.99
N ILE A 157 -69.01 2.31 2.15
CA ILE A 157 -67.73 2.75 2.73
C ILE A 157 -66.57 2.00 2.07
N ALA A 158 -66.74 0.69 1.83
CA ALA A 158 -65.71 -0.14 1.25
C ALA A 158 -65.36 0.21 -0.22
N LYS A 159 -66.33 0.71 -1.00
CA LYS A 159 -66.14 1.13 -2.41
C LYS A 159 -65.86 2.63 -2.57
N ASN A 160 -65.53 3.32 -1.47
CA ASN A 160 -65.17 4.73 -1.51
C ASN A 160 -63.71 4.89 -1.99
N GLU A 161 -63.50 5.67 -3.05
CA GLU A 161 -62.19 5.85 -3.69
C GLU A 161 -61.07 6.29 -2.72
N TYR A 162 -61.40 7.17 -1.76
CA TYR A 162 -60.46 7.65 -0.76
C TYR A 162 -60.01 6.52 0.18
N ILE A 163 -60.94 5.67 0.61
CA ILE A 163 -60.65 4.52 1.48
C ILE A 163 -59.88 3.43 0.74
N GLU A 164 -60.29 3.09 -0.48
CA GLU A 164 -59.57 2.08 -1.27
C GLU A 164 -58.10 2.49 -1.48
N THR A 165 -57.85 3.78 -1.78
CA THR A 165 -56.48 4.34 -1.90
C THR A 165 -55.72 4.28 -0.58
N LYS A 166 -56.34 4.66 0.55
CA LYS A 166 -55.72 4.64 1.88
C LYS A 166 -55.36 3.23 2.33
N LEU A 167 -56.17 2.22 1.99
CA LEU A 167 -55.87 0.82 2.28
C LEU A 167 -54.61 0.35 1.52
N VAL A 168 -54.46 0.71 0.25
CA VAL A 168 -53.23 0.42 -0.51
C VAL A 168 -52.02 1.08 0.13
N ILE A 169 -52.11 2.37 0.51
CA ILE A 169 -51.03 3.09 1.20
C ILE A 169 -50.65 2.38 2.52
N PHE A 170 -51.64 1.97 3.31
CA PHE A 170 -51.43 1.30 4.59
C PHE A 170 -50.68 -0.04 4.43
N TYR A 171 -51.17 -0.94 3.58
CA TYR A 171 -50.51 -2.23 3.38
C TYR A 171 -49.13 -2.07 2.72
N SER A 172 -48.99 -1.12 1.77
CA SER A 172 -47.69 -0.77 1.21
C SER A 172 -46.71 -0.25 2.28
N LYS A 173 -47.16 0.54 3.26
CA LYS A 173 -46.28 1.06 4.33
C LYS A 173 -45.89 -0.01 5.36
N CYS A 174 -46.75 -1.01 5.56
CA CYS A 174 -46.47 -2.17 6.39
C CYS A 174 -45.70 -3.28 5.65
N ASP A 175 -45.24 -3.01 4.43
CA ASP A 175 -44.45 -3.91 3.58
C ASP A 175 -45.19 -5.23 3.21
N GLU A 176 -46.54 -5.22 3.24
CA GLU A 176 -47.41 -6.34 2.87
C GLU A 176 -47.68 -6.36 1.35
N SER A 177 -46.71 -6.90 0.61
CA SER A 177 -46.70 -6.84 -0.87
C SER A 177 -47.90 -7.51 -1.54
N GLU A 178 -48.30 -8.70 -1.11
CA GLU A 178 -49.35 -9.47 -1.78
C GLU A 178 -50.72 -8.77 -1.65
N ILE A 179 -51.05 -8.32 -0.44
CA ILE A 179 -52.31 -7.64 -0.14
C ILE A 179 -52.35 -6.29 -0.84
N ALA A 180 -51.28 -5.50 -0.77
CA ALA A 180 -51.20 -4.19 -1.42
C ALA A 180 -51.39 -4.30 -2.94
N ASN A 181 -50.70 -5.22 -3.61
CA ASN A 181 -50.84 -5.43 -5.06
C ASN A 181 -52.24 -5.92 -5.44
N ARG A 182 -52.85 -6.80 -4.62
CA ARG A 182 -54.21 -7.28 -4.87
C ARG A 182 -55.25 -6.16 -4.73
N LEU A 183 -55.11 -5.29 -3.74
CA LEU A 183 -55.99 -4.14 -3.55
C LEU A 183 -55.78 -3.12 -4.67
N PHE A 184 -54.54 -2.85 -5.06
CA PHE A 184 -54.21 -1.93 -6.16
C PHE A 184 -54.85 -2.34 -7.49
N ARG A 185 -54.79 -3.63 -7.85
CA ARG A 185 -55.45 -4.17 -9.06
C ARG A 185 -56.98 -4.09 -9.03
N LYS A 186 -57.58 -3.98 -7.84
CA LYS A 186 -59.03 -3.86 -7.65
C LYS A 186 -59.52 -2.42 -7.57
N LEU A 187 -58.62 -1.44 -7.54
CA LEU A 187 -58.98 -0.03 -7.51
C LEU A 187 -59.81 0.34 -8.74
N ARG A 188 -60.87 1.13 -8.52
CA ARG A 188 -61.67 1.71 -9.60
C ARG A 188 -60.89 2.77 -10.38
N VAL A 189 -60.12 3.56 -9.65
CA VAL A 189 -59.25 4.61 -10.18
C VAL A 189 -57.88 4.45 -9.53
N GLN A 190 -56.87 4.16 -10.34
CA GLN A 190 -55.48 4.12 -9.89
C GLN A 190 -54.92 5.54 -9.97
N ASN A 191 -55.04 6.28 -8.87
CA ASN A 191 -54.55 7.65 -8.76
C ASN A 191 -53.05 7.69 -8.41
N GLU A 192 -52.46 8.89 -8.48
CA GLU A 192 -51.03 9.16 -8.24
C GLU A 192 -50.55 8.61 -6.88
N PHE A 193 -51.37 8.73 -5.83
CA PHE A 193 -51.04 8.25 -4.49
C PHE A 193 -50.96 6.73 -4.40
N SER A 194 -51.87 6.01 -5.08
CA SER A 194 -51.87 4.56 -5.13
C SER A 194 -50.64 4.01 -5.88
N TRP A 195 -50.25 4.65 -6.99
CA TRP A 195 -49.02 4.34 -7.73
C TRP A 195 -47.76 4.62 -6.91
N ALA A 196 -47.66 5.80 -6.28
CA ALA A 196 -46.54 6.14 -5.41
C ALA A 196 -46.37 5.14 -4.25
N ALA A 197 -47.48 4.67 -3.69
CA ALA A 197 -47.46 3.66 -2.63
C ALA A 197 -46.88 2.32 -3.10
N ILE A 198 -47.34 1.81 -4.24
CA ILE A 198 -46.86 0.53 -4.81
C ILE A 198 -45.41 0.64 -5.27
N MET A 199 -45.04 1.70 -6.00
CA MET A 199 -43.65 1.91 -6.42
C MET A 199 -42.72 2.02 -5.21
N GLY A 200 -43.13 2.76 -4.17
CA GLY A 200 -42.36 2.90 -2.94
C GLY A 200 -42.21 1.59 -2.16
N LEU A 201 -43.25 0.76 -2.13
CA LEU A 201 -43.20 -0.61 -1.58
C LEU A 201 -42.20 -1.48 -2.36
N LYS A 202 -42.28 -1.49 -3.70
CA LYS A 202 -41.37 -2.25 -4.57
C LYS A 202 -39.91 -1.85 -4.37
N CYS A 203 -39.64 -0.54 -4.29
CA CYS A 203 -38.30 -0.03 -3.96
C CYS A 203 -37.82 -0.46 -2.56
N ARG A 204 -38.70 -0.51 -1.55
CA ARG A 204 -38.32 -0.95 -0.18
C ARG A 204 -38.00 -2.44 -0.10
N ILE A 205 -38.72 -3.27 -0.86
CA ILE A 205 -38.49 -4.72 -0.91
C ILE A 205 -37.29 -5.07 -1.81
N GLY A 206 -36.84 -4.15 -2.67
CA GLY A 206 -35.66 -4.33 -3.55
C GLY A 206 -35.99 -4.68 -5.00
N PHE A 207 -37.28 -4.79 -5.35
CA PHE A 207 -37.75 -4.99 -6.73
C PHE A 207 -37.75 -3.67 -7.51
N ASN A 208 -36.56 -3.09 -7.70
CA ASN A 208 -36.39 -1.78 -8.32
C ASN A 208 -36.78 -1.78 -9.82
N GLU A 209 -36.59 -2.89 -10.54
CA GLU A 209 -37.00 -3.00 -11.95
C GLU A 209 -38.53 -2.93 -12.09
N GLU A 210 -39.26 -3.67 -11.24
CA GLU A 210 -40.73 -3.61 -11.20
C GLU A 210 -41.23 -2.21 -10.83
N ALA A 211 -40.54 -1.51 -9.93
CA ALA A 211 -40.88 -0.14 -9.57
C ALA A 211 -40.76 0.82 -10.76
N LEU A 212 -39.74 0.64 -11.62
CA LEU A 212 -39.59 1.43 -12.86
C LEU A 212 -40.62 1.03 -13.92
N LEU A 213 -41.01 -0.25 -14.00
CA LEU A 213 -42.10 -0.68 -14.88
C LEU A 213 -43.43 -0.03 -14.47
N CYS A 214 -43.75 0.00 -13.17
CA CYS A 214 -44.92 0.70 -12.66
C CYS A 214 -44.87 2.21 -12.97
N PHE A 215 -43.70 2.83 -12.96
CA PHE A 215 -43.52 4.23 -13.35
C PHE A 215 -43.83 4.46 -14.84
N CYS A 216 -43.36 3.58 -15.72
CA CYS A 216 -43.68 3.63 -17.14
C CYS A 216 -45.19 3.44 -17.40
N GLU A 217 -45.80 2.44 -16.75
CA GLU A 217 -47.23 2.16 -16.87
C GLU A 217 -48.09 3.34 -16.38
N MET A 218 -47.70 3.96 -15.26
CA MET A 218 -48.34 5.18 -14.76
C MET A 218 -48.28 6.32 -15.80
N HIS A 219 -47.13 6.51 -16.45
CA HIS A 219 -46.94 7.54 -17.47
C HIS A 219 -47.75 7.26 -18.75
N GLU A 220 -47.80 6.00 -19.19
CA GLU A 220 -48.60 5.56 -20.34
C GLU A 220 -50.10 5.75 -20.11
N ASN A 221 -50.56 5.61 -18.87
CA ASN A 221 -51.94 5.90 -18.46
C ASN A 221 -52.28 7.42 -18.45
N GLY A 222 -51.36 8.29 -18.85
CA GLY A 222 -51.56 9.73 -18.96
C GLY A 222 -51.58 10.48 -17.64
N LEU A 223 -51.13 9.85 -16.54
CA LEU A 223 -51.01 10.50 -15.24
C LEU A 223 -49.76 11.39 -15.18
N PHE A 224 -49.86 12.51 -14.47
CA PHE A 224 -48.76 13.45 -14.34
C PHE A 224 -47.73 12.92 -13.34
N LEU A 225 -46.45 13.04 -13.68
CA LEU A 225 -45.37 12.62 -12.80
C LEU A 225 -45.00 13.81 -11.91
N ASP A 226 -45.55 13.82 -10.71
CA ASP A 226 -45.40 14.91 -9.76
C ASP A 226 -44.08 14.83 -8.96
N ASN A 227 -43.94 15.76 -8.01
CA ASN A 227 -42.80 15.83 -7.09
C ASN A 227 -42.75 14.69 -6.06
N PHE A 228 -43.71 13.76 -6.02
CA PHE A 228 -43.74 12.62 -5.13
C PHE A 228 -43.37 11.31 -5.83
N VAL A 229 -43.73 11.15 -7.11
CA VAL A 229 -43.44 9.95 -7.91
C VAL A 229 -42.02 9.98 -8.49
N ILE A 230 -41.56 11.14 -8.99
CA ILE A 230 -40.22 11.29 -9.59
C ILE A 230 -39.09 10.84 -8.63
N PRO A 231 -39.06 11.27 -7.34
CA PRO A 231 -38.07 10.79 -6.37
C PRO A 231 -37.99 9.26 -6.23
N ILE A 232 -39.13 8.58 -6.29
CA ILE A 232 -39.19 7.12 -6.13
C ILE A 232 -38.57 6.43 -7.35
N ALA A 233 -38.90 6.89 -8.55
CA ALA A 233 -38.31 6.37 -9.79
C ALA A 233 -36.79 6.66 -9.87
N LEU A 234 -36.34 7.83 -9.44
CA LEU A 234 -34.91 8.16 -9.34
C LEU A 234 -34.19 7.26 -8.33
N LYS A 235 -34.79 6.99 -7.17
CA LYS A 235 -34.24 6.07 -6.17
C LYS A 235 -34.11 4.64 -6.73
N ALA A 236 -35.11 4.14 -7.44
CA ALA A 236 -35.05 2.83 -8.08
C ALA A 236 -33.97 2.80 -9.18
N SER A 237 -33.89 3.84 -10.01
CA SER A 237 -32.86 3.99 -11.06
C SER A 237 -31.45 4.00 -10.47
N GLY A 238 -31.24 4.74 -9.38
CA GLY A 238 -29.96 4.82 -8.69
C GLY A 238 -29.58 3.49 -8.03
N SER A 239 -30.55 2.75 -7.48
CA SER A 239 -30.32 1.43 -6.89
C SER A 239 -29.94 0.38 -7.95
N LEU A 240 -30.43 0.53 -9.18
CA LEU A 240 -30.03 -0.28 -10.34
C LEU A 240 -28.77 0.24 -11.06
N GLN A 241 -28.27 1.42 -10.68
CA GLN A 241 -27.19 2.15 -11.37
C GLN A 241 -27.48 2.41 -12.87
N TRP A 242 -28.76 2.53 -13.24
CA TRP A 242 -29.19 2.77 -14.62
C TRP A 242 -29.18 4.26 -14.96
N ILE A 243 -27.98 4.78 -15.25
CA ILE A 243 -27.75 6.19 -15.54
C ILE A 243 -28.58 6.73 -16.72
N GLY A 244 -28.82 5.91 -17.75
CA GLY A 244 -29.60 6.30 -18.92
C GLY A 244 -31.05 6.64 -18.56
N PHE A 245 -31.68 5.78 -17.77
CA PHE A 245 -33.06 5.98 -17.31
C PHE A 245 -33.14 7.17 -16.33
N GLY A 246 -32.18 7.27 -15.40
CA GLY A 246 -32.09 8.41 -14.47
C GLY A 246 -31.94 9.76 -15.18
N LYS A 247 -31.13 9.83 -16.25
CA LYS A 247 -31.00 11.03 -17.09
C LYS A 247 -32.28 11.37 -17.84
N ALA A 248 -33.04 10.37 -18.30
CA ALA A 248 -34.34 10.59 -18.93
C ALA A 248 -35.36 11.21 -17.95
N ILE A 249 -35.44 10.68 -16.72
CA ILE A 249 -36.28 11.25 -15.65
C ILE A 249 -35.84 12.67 -15.30
N HIS A 250 -34.52 12.93 -15.20
CA HIS A 250 -34.02 14.28 -14.96
C HIS A 250 -34.42 15.25 -16.08
N GLY A 251 -34.31 14.84 -17.35
CA GLY A 251 -34.78 15.63 -18.48
C GLY A 251 -36.27 15.95 -18.41
N TYR A 252 -37.09 14.98 -17.99
CA TYR A 252 -38.52 15.20 -17.74
C TYR A 252 -38.75 16.20 -16.60
N ALA A 253 -38.06 16.05 -15.46
CA ALA A 253 -38.18 16.95 -14.32
C ALA A 253 -37.83 18.41 -14.68
N VAL A 254 -36.81 18.61 -15.52
CA VAL A 254 -36.46 19.95 -16.05
C VAL A 254 -37.56 20.48 -16.97
N LYS A 255 -38.12 19.65 -17.86
CA LYS A 255 -39.19 20.06 -18.78
C LYS A 255 -40.47 20.46 -18.04
N MET A 256 -40.74 19.85 -16.90
CA MET A 256 -41.92 20.12 -16.06
C MET A 256 -41.67 21.20 -14.99
N ASP A 257 -40.51 21.88 -15.01
CA ASP A 257 -40.12 22.88 -14.00
C ASP A 257 -40.07 22.34 -12.56
N LEU A 258 -39.85 21.03 -12.41
CA LEU A 258 -39.72 20.33 -11.13
C LEU A 258 -38.27 20.25 -10.65
N GLY A 259 -37.31 20.70 -11.46
CA GLY A 259 -35.88 20.65 -11.16
C GLY A 259 -35.45 21.49 -9.95
N GLY A 260 -36.20 22.55 -9.61
CA GLY A 260 -35.96 23.37 -8.42
C GLY A 260 -36.53 22.79 -7.12
N CYS A 261 -37.33 21.73 -7.20
CA CYS A 261 -37.92 21.10 -6.02
C CYS A 261 -36.86 20.35 -5.21
N ILE A 262 -36.67 20.70 -3.94
CA ILE A 262 -35.65 20.11 -3.06
C ILE A 262 -35.75 18.58 -2.95
N PHE A 263 -36.97 18.02 -3.01
CA PHE A 263 -37.20 16.57 -2.96
C PHE A 263 -36.70 15.87 -4.23
N VAL A 264 -37.01 16.44 -5.40
CA VAL A 264 -36.53 15.92 -6.69
C VAL A 264 -35.03 16.10 -6.81
N ALA A 265 -34.51 17.27 -6.45
CA ALA A 265 -33.08 17.55 -6.46
C ALA A 265 -32.31 16.58 -5.54
N SER A 266 -32.75 16.37 -4.29
CA SER A 266 -32.09 15.44 -3.36
C SER A 266 -32.06 14.00 -3.89
N SER A 267 -33.14 13.53 -4.54
CA SER A 267 -33.17 12.21 -5.18
C SER A 267 -32.33 12.13 -6.46
N LEU A 268 -32.18 13.23 -7.20
CA LEU A 268 -31.24 13.32 -8.32
C LEU A 268 -29.80 13.19 -7.82
N LEU A 269 -29.45 13.83 -6.69
CA LEU A 269 -28.13 13.70 -6.07
C LEU A 269 -27.84 12.24 -5.68
N ASP A 270 -28.75 11.57 -4.98
CA ASP A 270 -28.61 10.15 -4.61
C ASP A 270 -28.47 9.26 -5.86
N MET A 271 -29.29 9.48 -6.89
CA MET A 271 -29.24 8.72 -8.14
C MET A 271 -27.91 8.89 -8.87
N TYR A 272 -27.48 10.13 -9.12
CA TYR A 272 -26.21 10.40 -9.79
C TYR A 272 -25.01 9.90 -8.99
N GLY A 273 -25.05 10.05 -7.66
CA GLY A 273 -24.01 9.55 -6.76
C GLY A 273 -23.86 8.03 -6.80
N LYS A 274 -24.97 7.28 -6.73
CA LYS A 274 -24.95 5.80 -6.85
C LYS A 274 -24.52 5.32 -8.22
N CYS A 275 -24.74 6.11 -9.27
CA CYS A 275 -24.25 5.82 -10.63
C CYS A 275 -22.79 6.23 -10.84
N GLY A 276 -22.11 6.79 -9.84
CA GLY A 276 -20.72 7.23 -9.91
C GLY A 276 -20.47 8.50 -10.73
N VAL A 277 -21.52 9.22 -11.13
CA VAL A 277 -21.41 10.45 -11.94
C VAL A 277 -21.44 11.69 -11.04
N CYS A 278 -20.46 11.79 -10.15
CA CYS A 278 -20.41 12.83 -9.10
C CYS A 278 -20.36 14.26 -9.66
N GLY A 279 -19.78 14.46 -10.86
CA GLY A 279 -19.76 15.77 -11.51
C GLY A 279 -21.14 16.28 -11.91
N ASP A 280 -22.05 15.40 -12.33
CA ASP A 280 -23.44 15.78 -12.64
C ASP A 280 -24.24 15.98 -11.34
N ALA A 281 -23.96 15.21 -10.29
CA ALA A 281 -24.52 15.44 -8.96
C ALA A 281 -24.16 16.84 -8.42
N LYS A 282 -22.87 17.24 -8.52
CA LYS A 282 -22.41 18.58 -8.09
C LYS A 282 -23.14 19.70 -8.84
N LYS A 283 -23.34 19.58 -10.15
CA LYS A 283 -24.12 20.57 -10.93
C LYS A 283 -25.58 20.69 -10.47
N VAL A 284 -26.21 19.59 -10.07
CA VAL A 284 -27.58 19.62 -9.52
C VAL A 284 -27.55 20.32 -8.16
N PHE A 285 -26.58 19.97 -7.31
CA PHE A 285 -26.40 20.54 -5.98
C PHE A 285 -26.19 22.06 -6.00
N ASP A 286 -25.33 22.54 -6.89
CA ASP A 286 -25.02 23.97 -7.03
C ASP A 286 -26.24 24.80 -7.45
N LYS A 287 -27.19 24.18 -8.17
CA LYS A 287 -28.43 24.81 -8.62
C LYS A 287 -29.53 24.83 -7.56
N ILE A 288 -29.34 24.16 -6.42
CA ILE A 288 -30.31 24.17 -5.32
C ILE A 288 -30.22 25.53 -4.61
N PRO A 289 -31.32 26.34 -4.60
CA PRO A 289 -31.30 27.68 -4.00
C PRO A 289 -31.10 27.64 -2.48
N GLU A 290 -31.83 26.74 -1.81
CA GLU A 290 -31.74 26.50 -0.36
C GLU A 290 -31.45 25.02 -0.12
N LYS A 291 -30.20 24.72 0.24
CA LYS A 291 -29.73 23.36 0.48
C LYS A 291 -30.11 22.93 1.89
N ASN A 292 -30.92 21.88 2.00
CA ASN A 292 -31.22 21.28 3.30
C ASN A 292 -30.13 20.28 3.72
N ILE A 293 -30.18 19.83 4.97
CA ILE A 293 -29.27 18.83 5.55
C ILE A 293 -29.21 17.56 4.69
N VAL A 294 -30.34 17.14 4.09
CA VAL A 294 -30.42 15.94 3.25
C VAL A 294 -29.57 16.09 1.99
N ALA A 295 -29.63 17.24 1.31
CA ALA A 295 -28.82 17.50 0.13
C ALA A 295 -27.32 17.52 0.45
N TRP A 296 -26.92 18.19 1.55
CA TRP A 296 -25.55 18.20 2.05
C TRP A 296 -25.03 16.78 2.35
N ASN A 297 -25.81 16.01 3.12
CA ASN A 297 -25.47 14.63 3.47
C ASN A 297 -25.33 13.75 2.23
N SER A 298 -26.26 13.86 1.28
CA SER A 298 -26.19 13.11 0.02
C SER A 298 -24.89 13.41 -0.72
N MET A 299 -24.46 14.67 -0.82
CA MET A 299 -23.20 15.00 -1.49
C MET A 299 -21.97 14.43 -0.76
N ILE A 300 -21.88 14.61 0.55
CA ILE A 300 -20.73 14.12 1.34
C ILE A 300 -20.66 12.59 1.28
N VAL A 301 -21.79 11.89 1.42
CA VAL A 301 -21.87 10.41 1.29
C VAL A 301 -21.46 9.98 -0.12
N ASN A 302 -21.98 10.63 -1.15
CA ASN A 302 -21.69 10.28 -2.54
C ASN A 302 -20.21 10.45 -2.88
N PHE A 303 -19.60 11.55 -2.48
CA PHE A 303 -18.17 11.76 -2.68
C PHE A 303 -17.33 10.71 -1.93
N THR A 304 -17.69 10.42 -0.68
CA THR A 304 -17.01 9.39 0.12
C THR A 304 -17.11 8.01 -0.52
N HIS A 305 -18.29 7.58 -0.97
CA HIS A 305 -18.50 6.26 -1.59
C HIS A 305 -17.80 6.11 -2.94
N ASN A 306 -17.61 7.21 -3.68
CA ASN A 306 -16.94 7.20 -4.98
C ASN A 306 -15.43 7.47 -4.88
N GLY A 307 -14.86 7.52 -3.67
CA GLY A 307 -13.43 7.72 -3.45
C GLY A 307 -12.93 9.16 -3.66
N LEU A 308 -13.84 10.12 -3.82
CA LEU A 308 -13.56 11.55 -3.97
C LEU A 308 -13.50 12.20 -2.57
N TYR A 309 -12.53 11.77 -1.77
CA TYR A 309 -12.47 12.11 -0.34
C TYR A 309 -12.16 13.60 -0.10
N GLU A 310 -11.37 14.22 -0.96
CA GLU A 310 -11.02 15.64 -0.84
C GLU A 310 -12.28 16.50 -1.01
N GLU A 311 -13.08 16.21 -2.03
CA GLU A 311 -14.35 16.90 -2.27
C GLU A 311 -15.37 16.65 -1.15
N ALA A 312 -15.37 15.47 -0.52
CA ALA A 312 -16.22 15.19 0.63
C ALA A 312 -15.87 16.06 1.84
N VAL A 313 -14.56 16.24 2.11
CA VAL A 313 -14.05 17.09 3.19
C VAL A 313 -14.32 18.57 2.90
N GLU A 314 -14.10 19.04 1.67
CA GLU A 314 -14.44 20.41 1.26
C GLU A 314 -15.94 20.70 1.42
N THR A 315 -16.80 19.78 0.94
CA THR A 315 -18.26 19.93 1.05
C THR A 315 -18.71 19.99 2.52
N PHE A 316 -18.05 19.25 3.42
CA PHE A 316 -18.31 19.35 4.86
C PHE A 316 -17.92 20.71 5.44
N TYR A 317 -16.80 21.29 4.99
CA TYR A 317 -16.43 22.66 5.39
C TYR A 317 -17.46 23.68 4.90
N ASP A 318 -17.88 23.59 3.64
CA ASP A 318 -18.89 24.50 3.06
C ASP A 318 -20.22 24.43 3.83
N MET A 319 -20.68 23.21 4.17
CA MET A 319 -21.87 23.00 5.00
C MET A 319 -21.79 23.76 6.32
N ARG A 320 -20.61 23.78 6.96
CA ARG A 320 -20.38 24.48 8.22
C ARG A 320 -20.28 25.99 8.06
N VAL A 321 -19.70 26.47 6.96
CA VAL A 321 -19.64 27.91 6.65
C VAL A 321 -21.05 28.46 6.42
N GLU A 322 -21.94 27.68 5.80
CA GLU A 322 -23.36 28.02 5.66
C GLU A 322 -24.17 27.89 6.96
N GLY A 323 -23.55 27.45 8.06
CA GLY A 323 -24.20 27.35 9.38
C GLY A 323 -25.14 26.15 9.52
N VAL A 324 -24.99 25.13 8.67
CA VAL A 324 -25.79 23.90 8.76
C VAL A 324 -25.12 22.93 9.73
N GLU A 325 -25.82 22.60 10.82
CA GLU A 325 -25.30 21.69 11.85
C GLU A 325 -25.15 20.25 11.32
N PRO A 326 -23.97 19.62 11.49
CA PRO A 326 -23.75 18.24 11.09
C PRO A 326 -24.59 17.24 11.86
N THR A 327 -25.09 16.24 11.13
CA THR A 327 -25.76 15.08 11.71
C THR A 327 -24.79 13.91 11.89
N GLN A 328 -25.26 12.85 12.56
CA GLN A 328 -24.49 11.62 12.70
C GLN A 328 -24.02 11.04 11.35
N VAL A 329 -24.88 11.06 10.32
CA VAL A 329 -24.55 10.59 8.97
C VAL A 329 -23.45 11.46 8.36
N THR A 330 -23.56 12.78 8.53
CA THR A 330 -22.58 13.76 8.04
C THR A 330 -21.18 13.47 8.61
N LEU A 331 -21.08 13.34 9.94
CA LEU A 331 -19.81 13.12 10.63
C LEU A 331 -19.24 11.74 10.33
N SER A 332 -20.08 10.72 10.22
CA SER A 332 -19.66 9.37 9.83
C SER A 332 -18.97 9.38 8.47
N SER A 333 -19.58 10.01 7.46
CA SER A 333 -18.98 10.12 6.12
C SER A 333 -17.73 11.00 6.11
N PHE A 334 -17.74 12.12 6.82
CA PHE A 334 -16.58 13.00 6.97
C PHE A 334 -15.38 12.29 7.64
N LEU A 335 -15.61 11.55 8.72
CA LEU A 335 -14.57 10.78 9.42
C LEU A 335 -14.01 9.68 8.53
N SER A 336 -14.85 9.01 7.75
CA SER A 336 -14.40 8.01 6.76
C SER A 336 -13.53 8.63 5.67
N ALA A 337 -13.93 9.77 5.10
CA ALA A 337 -13.12 10.52 4.13
C ALA A 337 -11.78 10.97 4.75
N SER A 338 -11.82 11.54 5.95
CA SER A 338 -10.63 11.96 6.71
C SER A 338 -9.67 10.79 6.97
N ALA A 339 -10.21 9.61 7.30
CA ALA A 339 -9.42 8.40 7.54
C ALA A 339 -8.68 7.95 6.27
N ASN A 340 -9.34 7.97 5.12
CA ASN A 340 -8.74 7.57 3.84
C ASN A 340 -7.70 8.57 3.33
N LEU A 341 -7.82 9.84 3.69
CA LEU A 341 -6.82 10.88 3.40
C LEU A 341 -5.73 10.99 4.49
N SER A 342 -5.82 10.22 5.57
CA SER A 342 -4.91 10.31 6.74
C SER A 342 -4.86 11.71 7.37
N LEU A 343 -6.01 12.42 7.38
CA LEU A 343 -6.17 13.77 7.92
C LEU A 343 -6.43 13.74 9.43
N ILE A 344 -5.35 13.75 10.21
CA ILE A 344 -5.40 13.58 11.68
C ILE A 344 -6.13 14.73 12.38
N ASN A 345 -5.84 15.97 12.01
CA ASN A 345 -6.38 17.13 12.71
C ASN A 345 -7.86 17.34 12.40
N GLU A 346 -8.23 17.15 11.15
CA GLU A 346 -9.56 17.33 10.60
C GLU A 346 -10.51 16.30 11.20
N GLY A 347 -10.14 15.02 11.26
CA GLY A 347 -11.01 14.04 11.89
C GLY A 347 -11.06 14.15 13.42
N LYS A 348 -9.99 14.62 14.10
CA LYS A 348 -10.07 14.99 15.53
C LYS A 348 -11.03 16.16 15.77
N GLN A 349 -11.06 17.14 14.87
CA GLN A 349 -12.07 18.20 14.90
C GLN A 349 -13.48 17.65 14.67
N GLY A 350 -13.65 16.69 13.76
CA GLY A 350 -14.92 15.98 13.55
C GLY A 350 -15.40 15.25 14.80
N HIS A 351 -14.50 14.56 15.50
CA HIS A 351 -14.83 13.92 16.79
C HIS A 351 -15.19 14.95 17.87
N ALA A 352 -14.41 16.03 18.01
CA ALA A 352 -14.71 17.10 18.96
C ALA A 352 -16.08 17.74 18.68
N LEU A 353 -16.42 17.93 17.40
CA LEU A 353 -17.72 18.44 16.99
C LEU A 353 -18.85 17.48 17.35
N ALA A 354 -18.66 16.17 17.18
CA ALA A 354 -19.65 15.17 17.58
C ALA A 354 -20.01 15.29 19.07
N VAL A 355 -19.00 15.47 19.93
CA VAL A 355 -19.15 15.65 21.37
C VAL A 355 -19.83 16.98 21.70
N LEU A 356 -19.41 18.08 21.06
CA LEU A 356 -19.97 19.42 21.30
C LEU A 356 -21.44 19.54 20.84
N SER A 357 -21.81 18.87 19.75
CA SER A 357 -23.18 18.81 19.25
C SER A 357 -24.06 17.83 20.04
N GLY A 358 -23.53 17.16 21.07
CA GLY A 358 -24.28 16.23 21.93
C GLY A 358 -24.78 15.00 21.19
N LEU A 359 -24.08 14.57 20.14
CA LEU A 359 -24.46 13.38 19.38
C LEU A 359 -24.17 12.12 20.17
N GLU A 360 -25.17 11.24 20.28
CA GLU A 360 -25.02 9.96 20.95
C GLU A 360 -23.99 9.08 20.21
N LEU A 361 -23.14 8.40 20.97
CA LEU A 361 -22.16 7.45 20.45
C LEU A 361 -22.84 6.12 20.07
N THR A 362 -23.73 6.16 19.09
CA THR A 362 -24.38 4.94 18.57
C THR A 362 -23.41 4.16 17.67
N ASN A 363 -23.77 2.92 17.30
CA ASN A 363 -22.96 2.06 16.43
C ASN A 363 -22.47 2.74 15.14
N ILE A 364 -23.26 3.66 14.55
CA ILE A 364 -22.88 4.36 13.32
C ILE A 364 -21.70 5.32 13.57
N LEU A 365 -21.80 6.16 14.61
CA LEU A 365 -20.74 7.13 14.93
C LEU A 365 -19.52 6.42 15.54
N GLY A 366 -19.76 5.49 16.46
CA GLY A 366 -18.72 4.70 17.12
C GLY A 366 -17.88 3.91 16.12
N SER A 367 -18.51 3.20 15.18
CA SER A 367 -17.81 2.48 14.10
C SER A 367 -16.95 3.43 13.25
N SER A 368 -17.49 4.58 12.86
CA SER A 368 -16.75 5.54 12.04
C SER A 368 -15.55 6.17 12.77
N LEU A 369 -15.67 6.42 14.08
CA LEU A 369 -14.57 6.87 14.93
C LEU A 369 -13.50 5.78 15.12
N ILE A 370 -13.91 4.54 15.40
CA ILE A 370 -12.98 3.39 15.49
C ILE A 370 -12.21 3.23 14.18
N ASN A 371 -12.90 3.26 13.03
CA ASN A 371 -12.28 3.17 11.72
C ASN A 371 -11.28 4.32 11.47
N PHE A 372 -11.65 5.55 11.83
CA PHE A 372 -10.80 6.73 11.70
C PHE A 372 -9.51 6.59 12.52
N TYR A 373 -9.63 6.34 13.82
CA TYR A 373 -8.47 6.22 14.72
C TYR A 373 -7.60 5.02 14.37
N SER A 374 -8.20 3.89 13.98
CA SER A 374 -7.48 2.70 13.55
C SER A 374 -6.64 2.93 12.29
N LYS A 375 -7.21 3.56 11.25
CA LYS A 375 -6.48 3.83 9.99
C LYS A 375 -5.34 4.82 10.14
N ILE A 376 -5.44 5.75 11.09
CA ILE A 376 -4.40 6.73 11.37
C ILE A 376 -3.29 6.17 12.28
N GLY A 377 -3.55 5.02 12.90
CA GLY A 377 -2.61 4.35 13.80
C GLY A 377 -2.67 4.83 15.25
N LEU A 378 -3.71 5.57 15.63
CA LEU A 378 -4.02 5.95 17.01
C LEU A 378 -4.93 4.88 17.63
N VAL A 379 -4.41 3.67 17.77
CA VAL A 379 -5.21 2.49 18.15
C VAL A 379 -5.76 2.61 19.57
N GLU A 380 -5.03 3.25 20.49
CA GLU A 380 -5.49 3.49 21.86
C GLU A 380 -6.75 4.38 21.90
N ASP A 381 -6.84 5.39 21.03
CA ASP A 381 -8.04 6.22 20.93
C ASP A 381 -9.23 5.41 20.37
N ALA A 382 -8.97 4.47 19.46
CA ALA A 382 -10.00 3.56 18.95
C ALA A 382 -10.50 2.59 20.04
N GLU A 383 -9.61 2.07 20.89
CA GLU A 383 -9.94 1.23 22.05
C GLU A 383 -10.84 1.99 23.04
N LEU A 384 -10.53 3.26 23.31
CA LEU A 384 -11.34 4.12 24.20
C LEU A 384 -12.75 4.34 23.65
N VAL A 385 -12.87 4.70 22.36
CA VAL A 385 -14.17 4.85 21.71
C VAL A 385 -14.97 3.55 21.81
N PHE A 386 -14.33 2.42 21.52
CA PHE A 386 -14.97 1.11 21.62
C PHE A 386 -15.44 0.82 23.06
N SER A 387 -14.64 1.10 24.09
CA SER A 387 -15.04 0.85 25.48
C SER A 387 -16.26 1.68 25.91
N GLU A 388 -16.35 2.93 25.46
CA GLU A 388 -17.43 3.86 25.81
C GLU A 388 -18.76 3.58 25.08
N MET A 389 -18.76 2.76 24.01
CA MET A 389 -19.99 2.37 23.32
C MET A 389 -20.87 1.48 24.22
N LEU A 390 -22.12 1.90 24.47
CA LEU A 390 -23.09 1.15 25.29
C LEU A 390 -23.48 -0.18 24.67
N GLU A 391 -23.74 -0.18 23.37
CA GLU A 391 -24.00 -1.37 22.56
C GLU A 391 -22.90 -1.49 21.51
N LYS A 392 -22.41 -2.70 21.29
CA LYS A 392 -21.34 -3.01 20.33
C LYS A 392 -21.86 -4.07 19.37
N ASP A 393 -22.11 -3.68 18.12
CA ASP A 393 -22.45 -4.63 17.08
C ASP A 393 -21.20 -5.31 16.50
N VAL A 394 -21.42 -6.35 15.70
CA VAL A 394 -20.36 -7.12 15.04
C VAL A 394 -19.44 -6.20 14.20
N VAL A 395 -19.97 -5.10 13.66
CA VAL A 395 -19.20 -4.15 12.85
C VAL A 395 -18.15 -3.43 13.70
N ALA A 396 -18.51 -2.95 14.89
CA ALA A 396 -17.57 -2.30 15.81
C ALA A 396 -16.43 -3.25 16.22
N TRP A 397 -16.75 -4.53 16.51
CA TRP A 397 -15.75 -5.56 16.80
C TRP A 397 -14.80 -5.79 15.62
N ASN A 398 -15.36 -5.96 14.41
CA ASN A 398 -14.59 -6.20 13.19
C ASN A 398 -13.64 -5.04 12.87
N LEU A 399 -14.09 -3.80 13.04
CA LEU A 399 -13.27 -2.61 12.80
C LEU A 399 -12.09 -2.54 13.75
N LEU A 400 -12.27 -2.87 15.03
CA LEU A 400 -11.18 -2.87 16.00
C LEU A 400 -10.20 -4.03 15.75
N VAL A 401 -10.69 -5.23 15.41
CA VAL A 401 -9.85 -6.36 14.99
C VAL A 401 -9.02 -5.99 13.76
N SER A 402 -9.66 -5.45 12.71
CA SER A 402 -8.99 -5.00 11.49
C SER A 402 -7.98 -3.88 11.78
N GLY A 403 -8.33 -2.95 12.66
CA GLY A 403 -7.46 -1.88 13.13
C GLY A 403 -6.18 -2.39 13.79
N TYR A 404 -6.27 -3.38 14.68
CA TYR A 404 -5.08 -4.01 15.26
C TYR A 404 -4.20 -4.68 14.21
N VAL A 405 -4.81 -5.42 13.27
CA VAL A 405 -4.09 -6.13 12.22
C VAL A 405 -3.35 -5.16 11.31
N HIS A 406 -4.01 -4.09 10.86
CA HIS A 406 -3.40 -3.07 9.99
C HIS A 406 -2.21 -2.38 10.65
N ASN A 407 -2.24 -2.20 11.98
CA ASN A 407 -1.16 -1.61 12.76
C ASN A 407 -0.12 -2.63 13.25
N GLY A 408 -0.17 -3.89 12.81
CA GLY A 408 0.78 -4.94 13.17
C GLY A 408 0.63 -5.49 14.60
N LEU A 409 -0.42 -5.12 15.32
CA LEU A 409 -0.71 -5.54 16.70
C LEU A 409 -1.49 -6.87 16.73
N VAL A 410 -0.94 -7.89 16.07
CA VAL A 410 -1.62 -9.19 15.85
C VAL A 410 -2.02 -9.87 17.16
N ASP A 411 -1.21 -9.79 18.21
CA ASP A 411 -1.52 -10.40 19.50
C ASP A 411 -2.75 -9.76 20.17
N ARG A 412 -2.92 -8.44 20.05
CA ARG A 412 -4.12 -7.74 20.55
C ARG A 412 -5.36 -8.13 19.74
N ALA A 413 -5.22 -8.24 18.41
CA ALA A 413 -6.31 -8.71 17.54
C ALA A 413 -6.80 -10.11 17.96
N LEU A 414 -5.88 -11.05 18.18
CA LEU A 414 -6.23 -12.41 18.62
C LEU A 414 -6.81 -12.43 20.04
N GLY A 415 -6.31 -11.56 20.93
CA GLY A 415 -6.91 -11.35 22.25
C GLY A 415 -8.37 -10.92 22.16
N LEU A 416 -8.66 -9.90 21.33
CA LEU A 416 -10.01 -9.39 21.11
C LEU A 416 -10.94 -10.45 20.51
N CYS A 417 -10.45 -11.25 19.56
CA CYS A 417 -11.21 -12.38 18.99
C CYS A 417 -11.62 -13.41 20.06
N ARG A 418 -10.79 -13.67 21.06
CA ARG A 418 -11.14 -14.56 22.19
C ARG A 418 -12.24 -13.95 23.06
N VAL A 419 -12.19 -12.64 23.29
CA VAL A 419 -13.26 -11.93 24.04
C VAL A 419 -14.57 -12.00 23.26
N MET A 420 -14.55 -11.73 21.96
CA MET A 420 -15.72 -11.84 21.08
C MET A 420 -16.36 -13.24 21.15
N GLN A 421 -15.55 -14.31 21.18
CA GLN A 421 -16.05 -15.68 21.39
C GLN A 421 -16.69 -15.88 22.77
N SER A 422 -16.12 -15.30 23.83
CA SER A 422 -16.67 -15.38 25.18
C SER A 422 -18.00 -14.66 25.35
N GLU A 423 -18.27 -13.64 24.53
CA GLU A 423 -19.56 -12.95 24.45
C GLU A 423 -20.58 -13.66 23.54
N ASN A 424 -20.29 -14.89 23.09
CA ASN A 424 -21.11 -15.69 22.17
C ASN A 424 -21.37 -15.04 20.81
N LEU A 425 -20.52 -14.08 20.39
CA LEU A 425 -20.56 -13.53 19.04
C LEU A 425 -19.85 -14.49 18.08
N ARG A 426 -20.50 -14.81 16.95
CA ARG A 426 -19.90 -15.63 15.90
C ARG A 426 -19.01 -14.77 15.01
N PHE A 427 -17.85 -15.31 14.64
CA PHE A 427 -17.03 -14.69 13.61
C PHE A 427 -17.76 -14.73 12.28
N ASP A 428 -17.83 -13.57 11.63
CA ASP A 428 -18.30 -13.45 10.27
C ASP A 428 -17.13 -13.52 9.27
N SER A 429 -17.44 -13.40 7.98
CA SER A 429 -16.44 -13.43 6.91
C SER A 429 -15.41 -12.31 7.04
N VAL A 430 -15.81 -11.13 7.52
CA VAL A 430 -14.92 -9.97 7.70
C VAL A 430 -13.94 -10.19 8.84
N THR A 431 -14.40 -10.76 9.97
CA THR A 431 -13.52 -11.14 11.09
C THR A 431 -12.46 -12.12 10.62
N LEU A 432 -12.88 -13.18 9.92
CA LEU A 432 -11.96 -14.23 9.46
C LEU A 432 -10.99 -13.73 8.41
N ALA A 433 -11.45 -12.92 7.43
CA ALA A 433 -10.56 -12.28 6.46
C ALA A 433 -9.46 -11.45 7.16
N SER A 434 -9.82 -10.70 8.21
CA SER A 434 -8.86 -9.90 9.00
C SER A 434 -7.85 -10.77 9.73
N ILE A 435 -8.28 -11.88 10.36
CA ILE A 435 -7.37 -12.84 11.02
C ILE A 435 -6.44 -13.50 9.99
N MET A 436 -6.96 -13.88 8.82
CA MET A 436 -6.18 -14.47 7.75
C MET A 436 -5.15 -13.47 7.21
N ALA A 437 -5.53 -12.22 6.98
CA ALA A 437 -4.59 -11.15 6.60
C ALA A 437 -3.47 -10.99 7.64
N ALA A 438 -3.80 -11.01 8.94
CA ALA A 438 -2.82 -10.97 10.02
C ALA A 438 -1.84 -12.16 9.97
N ALA A 439 -2.35 -13.36 9.69
CA ALA A 439 -1.53 -14.56 9.51
C ALA A 439 -0.65 -14.46 8.26
N ALA A 440 -1.14 -13.86 7.18
CA ALA A 440 -0.41 -13.65 5.94
C ALA A 440 0.76 -12.68 6.14
N ASP A 441 0.51 -11.53 6.78
CA ASP A 441 1.51 -10.47 6.98
C ASP A 441 2.56 -10.87 8.01
N SER A 442 2.18 -11.60 9.06
CA SER A 442 3.11 -12.20 10.03
C SER A 442 3.79 -13.49 9.53
N ARG A 443 3.42 -13.98 8.34
CA ARG A 443 3.84 -15.29 7.78
C ARG A 443 3.63 -16.45 8.77
N ASN A 444 2.59 -16.36 9.60
CA ASN A 444 2.27 -17.33 10.64
C ASN A 444 1.39 -18.46 10.08
N LEU A 445 2.04 -19.47 9.51
CA LEU A 445 1.36 -20.63 8.92
C LEU A 445 0.47 -21.39 9.92
N LYS A 446 0.80 -21.38 11.23
CA LYS A 446 -0.01 -22.06 12.25
C LYS A 446 -1.36 -21.36 12.41
N LEU A 447 -1.33 -20.04 12.59
CA LEU A 447 -2.54 -19.23 12.70
C LEU A 447 -3.41 -19.34 11.43
N GLY A 448 -2.78 -19.28 10.25
CA GLY A 448 -3.51 -19.45 8.98
C GLY A 448 -4.21 -20.81 8.85
N LYS A 449 -3.59 -21.90 9.33
CA LYS A 449 -4.21 -23.23 9.34
C LYS A 449 -5.36 -23.33 10.35
N GLU A 450 -5.21 -22.72 11.52
CA GLU A 450 -6.28 -22.66 12.53
C GLU A 450 -7.49 -21.88 12.01
N GLY A 451 -7.26 -20.70 11.42
CA GLY A 451 -8.29 -19.88 10.78
C GLY A 451 -8.98 -20.60 9.63
N HIS A 452 -8.23 -21.20 8.70
CA HIS A 452 -8.81 -21.98 7.61
C HIS A 452 -9.64 -23.18 8.12
N SER A 453 -9.16 -23.90 9.14
CA SER A 453 -9.92 -25.00 9.76
C SER A 453 -11.22 -24.52 10.39
N PHE A 454 -11.22 -23.31 10.98
CA PHE A 454 -12.43 -22.70 11.52
C PHE A 454 -13.42 -22.34 10.39
N CYS A 455 -12.94 -21.78 9.28
CA CYS A 455 -13.78 -21.46 8.12
C CYS A 455 -14.54 -22.69 7.62
N VAL A 456 -13.82 -23.81 7.43
CA VAL A 456 -14.40 -25.09 6.97
C VAL A 456 -15.42 -25.64 7.96
N ARG A 457 -15.18 -25.55 9.26
CA ARG A 457 -16.13 -26.05 10.28
C ARG A 457 -17.42 -25.23 10.35
N ASN A 458 -17.38 -23.98 9.90
CA ASN A 458 -18.52 -23.05 9.97
C ASN A 458 -19.16 -22.78 8.59
N ASN A 459 -18.76 -23.51 7.54
CA ASN A 459 -19.23 -23.33 6.16
C ASN A 459 -18.99 -21.92 5.59
N LEU A 460 -17.91 -21.26 6.03
CA LEU A 460 -17.53 -19.89 5.61
C LEU A 460 -16.49 -19.89 4.48
N GLU A 461 -16.01 -21.06 4.05
CA GLU A 461 -15.06 -21.21 2.94
C GLU A 461 -15.65 -20.88 1.57
N SER A 462 -16.97 -20.86 1.45
CA SER A 462 -17.68 -20.46 0.22
C SER A 462 -17.72 -18.94 0.01
N ASP A 463 -17.45 -18.17 1.06
CA ASP A 463 -17.35 -16.71 0.99
C ASP A 463 -16.07 -16.31 0.23
N VAL A 464 -16.24 -15.53 -0.84
CA VAL A 464 -15.15 -15.15 -1.77
C VAL A 464 -14.06 -14.33 -1.06
N ALA A 465 -14.43 -13.47 -0.11
CA ALA A 465 -13.47 -12.63 0.61
C ALA A 465 -12.61 -13.48 1.58
N VAL A 466 -13.24 -14.45 2.25
CA VAL A 466 -12.52 -15.41 3.11
C VAL A 466 -11.62 -16.30 2.28
N ALA A 467 -12.12 -16.87 1.18
CA ALA A 467 -11.33 -17.71 0.27
C ALA A 467 -10.11 -16.96 -0.29
N SER A 468 -10.28 -15.71 -0.72
CA SER A 468 -9.20 -14.85 -1.21
C SER A 468 -8.14 -14.60 -0.13
N SER A 469 -8.58 -14.34 1.11
CA SER A 469 -7.68 -14.15 2.25
C SER A 469 -6.93 -15.44 2.64
N ILE A 470 -7.55 -16.61 2.50
CA ILE A 470 -6.89 -17.91 2.70
C ILE A 470 -5.82 -18.15 1.63
N VAL A 471 -6.11 -17.83 0.37
CA VAL A 471 -5.15 -17.92 -0.74
C VAL A 471 -3.96 -17.01 -0.46
N ASP A 472 -4.17 -15.74 -0.10
CA ASP A 472 -3.09 -14.79 0.26
C ASP A 472 -2.23 -15.33 1.42
N THR A 473 -2.87 -15.87 2.46
CA THR A 473 -2.17 -16.42 3.62
C THR A 473 -1.24 -17.57 3.24
N TYR A 474 -1.75 -18.55 2.49
CA TYR A 474 -0.92 -19.67 2.06
C TYR A 474 0.17 -19.23 1.06
N ALA A 475 -0.14 -18.28 0.18
CA ALA A 475 0.82 -17.70 -0.75
C ALA A 475 1.99 -17.02 -0.03
N LYS A 476 1.73 -16.06 0.87
CA LYS A 476 2.77 -15.36 1.64
C LYS A 476 3.54 -16.28 2.60
N CYS A 477 2.92 -17.37 3.04
CA CYS A 477 3.59 -18.43 3.83
C CYS A 477 4.40 -19.42 2.97
N GLY A 478 4.48 -19.24 1.64
CA GLY A 478 5.23 -20.10 0.72
C GLY A 478 4.60 -21.47 0.46
N LYS A 479 3.32 -21.66 0.80
CA LYS A 479 2.56 -22.91 0.58
C LYS A 479 1.63 -22.78 -0.63
N LEU A 480 2.22 -22.58 -1.80
CA LEU A 480 1.52 -22.36 -3.07
C LEU A 480 0.57 -23.51 -3.46
N GLU A 481 0.91 -24.76 -3.13
CA GLU A 481 0.03 -25.91 -3.39
C GLU A 481 -1.29 -25.82 -2.59
N CYS A 482 -1.21 -25.38 -1.34
CA CYS A 482 -2.40 -25.16 -0.51
C CYS A 482 -3.22 -23.99 -1.03
N ALA A 483 -2.56 -22.89 -1.42
CA ALA A 483 -3.20 -21.74 -2.04
C ALA A 483 -3.94 -22.14 -3.32
N ARG A 484 -3.28 -22.90 -4.21
CA ARG A 484 -3.86 -23.42 -5.45
C ARG A 484 -5.05 -24.33 -5.21
N ARG A 485 -4.99 -25.21 -4.20
CA ARG A 485 -6.12 -26.08 -3.85
C ARG A 485 -7.35 -25.30 -3.41
N VAL A 486 -7.19 -24.27 -2.57
CA VAL A 486 -8.31 -23.42 -2.14
C VAL A 486 -8.88 -22.65 -3.34
N PHE A 487 -8.00 -22.14 -4.19
CA PHE A 487 -8.38 -21.47 -5.43
C PHE A 487 -9.24 -22.38 -6.33
N ASP A 488 -8.80 -23.61 -6.60
CA ASP A 488 -9.52 -24.55 -7.48
C ASP A 488 -10.87 -24.98 -6.88
N LEU A 489 -10.98 -25.08 -5.55
CA LEU A 489 -12.24 -25.43 -4.86
C LEU A 489 -13.26 -24.29 -4.83
N THR A 490 -12.85 -23.04 -5.09
CA THR A 490 -13.76 -21.89 -5.04
C THR A 490 -14.53 -21.76 -6.36
N ILE A 491 -15.87 -21.79 -6.30
CA ILE A 491 -16.74 -21.73 -7.49
C ILE A 491 -16.72 -20.34 -8.15
N LYS A 492 -16.85 -19.28 -7.34
CA LYS A 492 -16.85 -17.89 -7.82
C LYS A 492 -15.55 -17.21 -7.39
N ARG A 493 -14.65 -17.01 -8.34
CA ARG A 493 -13.35 -16.36 -8.11
C ARG A 493 -13.43 -14.91 -8.56
N ASP A 494 -13.07 -14.00 -7.67
CA ASP A 494 -12.95 -12.59 -8.03
C ASP A 494 -11.56 -12.28 -8.61
N LEU A 495 -11.44 -11.11 -9.23
CA LEU A 495 -10.20 -10.64 -9.83
C LEU A 495 -9.05 -10.52 -8.81
N ILE A 496 -9.39 -10.26 -7.54
CA ILE A 496 -8.42 -10.16 -6.44
C ILE A 496 -7.73 -11.51 -6.26
N MET A 497 -8.50 -12.60 -6.15
CA MET A 497 -7.98 -13.94 -5.93
C MET A 497 -7.06 -14.42 -7.07
N TRP A 498 -7.41 -14.12 -8.33
CA TRP A 498 -6.55 -14.36 -9.49
C TRP A 498 -5.21 -13.61 -9.37
N ASN A 499 -5.28 -12.32 -9.07
CA ASN A 499 -4.10 -11.46 -8.96
C ASN A 499 -3.19 -11.86 -7.80
N THR A 500 -3.76 -12.26 -6.66
CA THR A 500 -3.01 -12.76 -5.50
C THR A 500 -2.20 -14.01 -5.86
N LEU A 501 -2.83 -14.99 -6.53
CA LEU A 501 -2.13 -16.22 -6.90
C LEU A 501 -1.12 -16.00 -8.04
N LEU A 502 -1.43 -15.13 -9.01
CA LEU A 502 -0.49 -14.71 -10.05
C LEU A 502 0.76 -14.04 -9.46
N ALA A 503 0.58 -13.08 -8.55
CA ALA A 503 1.68 -12.42 -7.86
C ALA A 503 2.53 -13.42 -7.06
N ALA A 504 1.88 -14.35 -6.37
CA ALA A 504 2.57 -15.38 -5.58
C ALA A 504 3.44 -16.32 -6.43
N TYR A 505 2.96 -16.75 -7.61
CA TYR A 505 3.78 -17.53 -8.54
C TYR A 505 4.90 -16.69 -9.17
N ALA A 506 4.64 -15.42 -9.47
CA ALA A 506 5.61 -14.50 -10.05
C ALA A 506 6.77 -14.19 -9.10
N GLU A 507 6.49 -13.93 -7.82
CA GLU A 507 7.50 -13.68 -6.78
C GLU A 507 8.44 -14.87 -6.59
N GLN A 508 7.93 -16.09 -6.72
CA GLN A 508 8.73 -17.33 -6.62
C GLN A 508 9.45 -17.68 -7.94
N GLY A 509 9.27 -16.89 -9.00
CA GLY A 509 9.90 -17.13 -10.31
C GLY A 509 9.35 -18.34 -11.06
N TRP A 510 8.13 -18.79 -10.73
CA TRP A 510 7.47 -19.92 -11.42
C TRP A 510 6.74 -19.40 -12.67
N SER A 511 7.51 -18.96 -13.67
CA SER A 511 7.01 -18.35 -14.92
C SER A 511 5.98 -19.22 -15.64
N GLY A 512 6.21 -20.54 -15.70
CA GLY A 512 5.31 -21.50 -16.35
C GLY A 512 3.92 -21.57 -15.71
N GLU A 513 3.85 -21.65 -14.38
CA GLU A 513 2.56 -21.67 -13.66
C GLU A 513 1.87 -20.29 -13.69
N THR A 514 2.66 -19.22 -13.66
CA THR A 514 2.15 -17.85 -13.82
C THR A 514 1.45 -17.67 -15.16
N LEU A 515 2.07 -18.10 -16.27
CA LEU A 515 1.48 -18.04 -17.60
C LEU A 515 0.24 -18.95 -17.74
N LYS A 516 0.30 -20.19 -17.22
CA LYS A 516 -0.86 -21.09 -17.23
C LYS A 516 -2.06 -20.47 -16.54
N LEU A 517 -1.85 -19.89 -15.35
CA LEU A 517 -2.93 -19.24 -14.59
C LEU A 517 -3.46 -18.00 -15.32
N PHE A 518 -2.58 -17.21 -15.95
CA PHE A 518 -2.97 -16.04 -16.73
C PHE A 518 -3.85 -16.41 -17.94
N TYR A 519 -3.47 -17.43 -18.70
CA TYR A 519 -4.29 -17.92 -19.82
C TYR A 519 -5.59 -18.57 -19.33
N GLN A 520 -5.58 -19.27 -18.19
CA GLN A 520 -6.80 -19.81 -17.59
C GLN A 520 -7.81 -18.71 -17.25
N MET A 521 -7.34 -17.59 -16.67
CA MET A 521 -8.18 -16.42 -16.38
C MET A 521 -8.88 -15.89 -17.63
N GLN A 522 -8.14 -15.77 -18.74
CA GLN A 522 -8.67 -15.31 -20.02
C GLN A 522 -9.70 -16.29 -20.62
N LEU A 523 -9.43 -17.60 -20.54
CA LEU A 523 -10.34 -18.64 -21.02
C LEU A 523 -11.64 -18.70 -20.21
N GLU A 524 -11.62 -18.37 -18.92
CA GLU A 524 -12.81 -18.23 -18.07
C GLU A 524 -13.58 -16.92 -18.32
N GLY A 525 -13.17 -16.11 -19.30
CA GLY A 525 -13.87 -14.90 -19.74
C GLY A 525 -13.60 -13.67 -18.89
N LEU A 526 -12.60 -13.70 -18.01
CA LEU A 526 -12.20 -12.56 -17.19
C LEU A 526 -11.07 -11.78 -17.90
N PRO A 527 -11.29 -10.50 -18.27
CA PRO A 527 -10.26 -9.69 -18.90
C PRO A 527 -9.15 -9.37 -17.89
N PRO A 528 -7.86 -9.63 -18.21
CA PRO A 528 -6.75 -9.29 -17.34
C PRO A 528 -6.65 -7.78 -17.12
N ASN A 529 -6.45 -7.38 -15.86
CA ASN A 529 -6.21 -5.97 -15.52
C ASN A 529 -4.70 -5.68 -15.47
N LEU A 530 -4.36 -4.42 -15.23
CA LEU A 530 -2.96 -3.98 -15.20
C LEU A 530 -2.11 -4.72 -14.14
N ILE A 531 -2.73 -5.13 -13.02
CA ILE A 531 -2.05 -5.92 -11.97
C ILE A 531 -1.72 -7.31 -12.51
N SER A 532 -2.67 -7.97 -13.19
CA SER A 532 -2.45 -9.28 -13.80
C SER A 532 -1.28 -9.27 -14.78
N TRP A 533 -1.23 -8.28 -15.69
CA TRP A 533 -0.13 -8.11 -16.65
C TRP A 533 1.22 -7.87 -15.96
N ASN A 534 1.26 -6.98 -14.97
CA ASN A 534 2.47 -6.67 -14.22
C ASN A 534 3.03 -7.91 -13.50
N SER A 535 2.17 -8.75 -12.92
CA SER A 535 2.58 -10.00 -12.26
C SER A 535 3.22 -10.98 -13.26
N VAL A 536 2.63 -11.15 -14.45
CA VAL A 536 3.21 -12.04 -15.48
C VAL A 536 4.58 -11.53 -15.95
N ILE A 537 4.68 -10.23 -16.25
CA ILE A 537 5.94 -9.61 -16.68
C ILE A 537 7.01 -9.78 -15.58
N LEU A 538 6.66 -9.54 -14.32
CA LEU A 538 7.56 -9.75 -13.18
C LEU A 538 8.03 -11.21 -13.07
N GLY A 539 7.12 -12.17 -13.16
CA GLY A 539 7.44 -13.60 -13.06
C GLY A 539 8.40 -14.08 -14.15
N LEU A 540 8.24 -13.58 -15.38
CA LEU A 540 9.14 -13.86 -16.50
C LEU A 540 10.52 -13.23 -16.29
N LEU A 541 10.57 -11.98 -15.81
CA LEU A 541 11.82 -11.29 -15.51
C LEU A 541 12.59 -11.95 -14.36
N ASN A 542 11.91 -12.38 -13.29
CA ASN A 542 12.54 -13.08 -12.17
C ASN A 542 13.18 -14.41 -12.58
N LYS A 543 12.63 -15.08 -13.60
CA LYS A 543 13.20 -16.31 -14.15
C LYS A 543 14.34 -16.07 -15.14
N GLY A 544 14.45 -14.84 -15.67
CA GLY A 544 15.38 -14.45 -16.73
C GLY A 544 14.85 -14.64 -18.16
N GLU A 545 13.56 -14.91 -18.33
CA GLU A 545 12.89 -15.02 -19.64
C GLU A 545 12.54 -13.63 -20.22
N VAL A 546 13.56 -12.78 -20.39
CA VAL A 546 13.39 -11.35 -20.72
C VAL A 546 12.67 -11.11 -22.05
N SER A 547 12.93 -11.94 -23.06
CA SER A 547 12.27 -11.81 -24.38
C SER A 547 10.75 -11.93 -24.26
N LYS A 548 10.27 -13.00 -23.61
CA LYS A 548 8.83 -13.20 -23.38
C LYS A 548 8.23 -12.09 -22.53
N ALA A 549 8.95 -11.58 -21.54
CA ALA A 549 8.47 -10.47 -20.73
C ALA A 549 8.20 -9.21 -21.56
N LYS A 550 9.06 -8.91 -22.54
CA LYS A 550 8.84 -7.81 -23.50
C LYS A 550 7.68 -8.10 -24.45
N ASP A 551 7.55 -9.34 -24.92
CA ASP A 551 6.43 -9.74 -25.78
C ASP A 551 5.09 -9.52 -25.06
N MET A 552 4.98 -9.95 -23.79
CA MET A 552 3.80 -9.71 -22.96
C MET A 552 3.52 -8.22 -22.72
N PHE A 553 4.56 -7.40 -22.57
CA PHE A 553 4.40 -5.94 -22.44
C PHE A 553 3.85 -5.31 -23.73
N LEU A 554 4.33 -5.73 -24.89
CA LEU A 554 3.84 -5.27 -26.19
C LEU A 554 2.40 -5.73 -26.45
N GLU A 555 2.07 -6.96 -26.06
CA GLU A 555 0.70 -7.48 -26.14
C GLU A 555 -0.27 -6.69 -25.26
N MET A 556 0.13 -6.37 -24.02
CA MET A 556 -0.65 -5.52 -23.12
C MET A 556 -0.99 -4.16 -23.79
N GLN A 557 -0.01 -3.54 -24.46
CA GLN A 557 -0.22 -2.28 -25.17
C GLN A 557 -1.12 -2.42 -26.40
N SER A 558 -1.00 -3.51 -27.16
CA SER A 558 -1.80 -3.73 -28.37
C SER A 558 -3.29 -3.95 -28.05
N LEU A 559 -3.59 -4.46 -26.85
CA LEU A 559 -4.94 -4.60 -26.33
C LEU A 559 -5.51 -3.30 -25.72
N GLY A 560 -4.80 -2.18 -25.83
CA GLY A 560 -5.25 -0.87 -25.33
C GLY A 560 -5.09 -0.67 -23.83
N VAL A 561 -4.38 -1.56 -23.13
CA VAL A 561 -4.09 -1.41 -21.70
C VAL A 561 -2.87 -0.51 -21.52
N CYS A 562 -3.08 0.70 -20.99
CA CYS A 562 -2.02 1.70 -20.82
C CYS A 562 -1.07 1.32 -19.67
N PRO A 563 0.25 1.25 -19.89
CA PRO A 563 1.23 1.04 -18.82
C PRO A 563 1.22 2.21 -17.82
N ASN A 564 1.32 1.90 -16.52
CA ASN A 564 1.48 2.90 -15.47
C ASN A 564 2.91 2.92 -14.89
N LEU A 565 3.14 3.76 -13.88
CA LEU A 565 4.40 3.86 -13.15
C LEU A 565 4.91 2.51 -12.65
N VAL A 566 4.02 1.64 -12.16
CA VAL A 566 4.39 0.30 -11.66
C VAL A 566 4.88 -0.58 -12.81
N THR A 567 4.17 -0.62 -13.94
CA THR A 567 4.56 -1.44 -15.11
C THR A 567 5.97 -1.10 -15.60
N TRP A 568 6.25 0.19 -15.81
CA TRP A 568 7.57 0.64 -16.25
C TRP A 568 8.66 0.32 -15.22
N THR A 569 8.35 0.50 -13.93
CA THR A 569 9.28 0.17 -12.83
C THR A 569 9.60 -1.32 -12.78
N THR A 570 8.60 -2.19 -12.97
CA THR A 570 8.78 -3.64 -13.02
C THR A 570 9.73 -4.04 -14.16
N LEU A 571 9.53 -3.49 -15.36
CA LEU A 571 10.43 -3.73 -16.50
C LEU A 571 11.86 -3.24 -16.21
N ILE A 572 12.02 -1.99 -15.75
CA ILE A 572 13.33 -1.41 -15.45
C ILE A 572 14.07 -2.25 -14.41
N SER A 573 13.38 -2.64 -13.32
CA SER A 573 13.97 -3.44 -12.25
C SER A 573 14.37 -4.83 -12.74
N GLY A 574 13.48 -5.51 -13.47
CA GLY A 574 13.78 -6.85 -13.99
C GLY A 574 14.90 -6.85 -15.04
N LEU A 575 14.95 -5.86 -15.93
CA LEU A 575 16.04 -5.70 -16.89
C LEU A 575 17.38 -5.42 -16.20
N ALA A 576 17.38 -4.55 -15.19
CA ALA A 576 18.56 -4.25 -14.39
C ALA A 576 19.09 -5.50 -13.65
N GLN A 577 18.22 -6.28 -13.03
CA GLN A 577 18.57 -7.52 -12.32
C GLN A 577 19.14 -8.59 -13.26
N ASN A 578 18.66 -8.67 -14.50
CA ASN A 578 19.16 -9.58 -15.52
C ASN A 578 20.42 -9.08 -16.24
N GLY A 579 21.03 -7.99 -15.78
CA GLY A 579 22.28 -7.45 -16.35
C GLY A 579 22.11 -6.71 -17.68
N LEU A 580 20.88 -6.45 -18.12
CA LEU A 580 20.55 -5.74 -19.37
C LEU A 580 20.38 -4.25 -19.12
N GLY A 581 21.43 -3.62 -18.58
CA GLY A 581 21.35 -2.23 -18.11
C GLY A 581 21.13 -1.18 -19.21
N ASP A 582 21.62 -1.41 -20.43
CA ASP A 582 21.34 -0.51 -21.58
C ASP A 582 19.85 -0.51 -21.92
N GLU A 583 19.21 -1.68 -21.92
CA GLU A 583 17.78 -1.80 -22.18
C GLU A 583 16.95 -1.17 -21.07
N ALA A 584 17.36 -1.34 -19.81
CA ALA A 584 16.72 -0.67 -18.67
C ALA A 584 16.76 0.86 -18.83
N PHE A 585 17.86 1.41 -19.36
CA PHE A 585 17.99 2.84 -19.64
C PHE A 585 17.09 3.30 -20.81
N LEU A 586 16.95 2.48 -21.87
CA LEU A 586 16.01 2.76 -22.96
C LEU A 586 14.56 2.76 -22.46
N THR A 587 14.19 1.76 -21.65
CA THR A 587 12.86 1.69 -21.01
C THR A 587 12.58 2.92 -20.14
N PHE A 588 13.59 3.43 -19.43
CA PHE A 588 13.50 4.69 -18.67
C PHE A 588 13.27 5.93 -19.55
N GLN A 589 13.83 5.97 -20.76
CA GLN A 589 13.56 7.04 -21.72
C GLN A 589 12.12 6.93 -22.25
N SER A 590 11.69 5.74 -22.67
CA SER A 590 10.31 5.51 -23.14
C SER A 590 9.25 5.83 -22.07
N MET A 591 9.54 5.53 -20.80
CA MET A 591 8.70 5.92 -19.67
C MET A 591 8.51 7.44 -19.58
N GLN A 592 9.57 8.22 -19.78
CA GLN A 592 9.50 9.69 -19.77
C GLN A 592 8.80 10.25 -20.99
N GLU A 593 9.01 9.66 -22.18
CA GLU A 593 8.31 10.02 -23.41
C GLU A 593 6.80 9.78 -23.32
N ALA A 594 6.39 8.74 -22.59
CA ALA A 594 5.00 8.48 -22.25
C ALA A 594 4.40 9.47 -21.22
N GLY A 595 5.16 10.48 -20.79
CA GLY A 595 4.72 11.49 -19.82
C GLY A 595 4.68 11.00 -18.36
N ILE A 596 5.14 9.78 -18.09
CA ILE A 596 5.14 9.20 -16.74
C ILE A 596 6.42 9.62 -16.03
N LYS A 597 6.29 10.14 -14.81
CA LYS A 597 7.42 10.63 -14.00
C LYS A 597 8.05 9.48 -13.19
N PRO A 598 9.34 9.14 -13.43
CA PRO A 598 10.11 8.23 -12.58
C PRO A 598 10.10 8.61 -11.10
N ASN A 599 10.02 7.59 -10.23
CA ASN A 599 10.11 7.75 -8.78
C ASN A 599 11.40 7.09 -8.23
N SER A 600 11.57 7.12 -6.91
CA SER A 600 12.72 6.49 -6.23
C SER A 600 12.85 4.99 -6.50
N LEU A 601 11.72 4.27 -6.67
CA LEU A 601 11.70 2.83 -6.95
C LEU A 601 12.20 2.49 -8.35
N SER A 602 11.94 3.33 -9.36
CA SER A 602 12.49 3.14 -10.71
C SER A 602 13.98 3.51 -10.77
N ILE A 603 14.38 4.58 -10.06
CA ILE A 603 15.73 5.17 -10.13
C ILE A 603 16.81 4.29 -9.46
N SER A 604 16.50 3.64 -8.34
CA SER A 604 17.50 2.82 -7.63
C SER A 604 18.01 1.62 -8.47
N PRO A 605 17.15 0.80 -9.10
CA PRO A 605 17.59 -0.26 -10.01
C PRO A 605 18.38 0.27 -11.22
N LEU A 606 18.01 1.43 -11.78
CA LEU A 606 18.75 2.09 -12.85
C LEU A 606 20.18 2.47 -12.45
N LEU A 607 20.36 3.04 -11.26
CA LEU A 607 21.68 3.33 -10.71
C LEU A 607 22.49 2.06 -10.46
N SER A 608 21.83 0.99 -9.99
CA SER A 608 22.46 -0.33 -9.85
C SER A 608 22.92 -0.89 -11.20
N ALA A 609 22.08 -0.80 -12.25
CA ALA A 609 22.46 -1.18 -13.61
C ALA A 609 23.65 -0.37 -14.15
N CYS A 610 23.75 0.91 -13.80
CA CYS A 610 24.94 1.70 -14.15
C CYS A 610 26.21 1.14 -13.50
N THR A 611 26.11 0.57 -12.30
CA THR A 611 27.25 -0.03 -11.60
C THR A 611 27.71 -1.33 -12.27
N THR A 612 26.78 -2.16 -12.75
CA THR A 612 27.10 -3.43 -13.43
C THR A 612 27.71 -3.20 -14.80
N MET A 613 27.25 -2.16 -15.50
CA MET A 613 27.82 -1.70 -16.78
C MET A 613 29.09 -0.87 -16.62
N ALA A 614 29.39 -0.40 -15.40
CA ALA A 614 30.39 0.64 -15.13
C ALA A 614 30.20 1.93 -15.97
N SER A 615 28.94 2.31 -16.26
CA SER A 615 28.60 3.48 -17.07
C SER A 615 28.46 4.75 -16.23
N LEU A 616 29.55 5.50 -16.10
CA LEU A 616 29.54 6.80 -15.43
C LEU A 616 28.65 7.82 -16.16
N ARG A 617 28.50 7.69 -17.49
CA ARG A 617 27.65 8.54 -18.31
C ARG A 617 26.17 8.41 -17.91
N HIS A 618 25.63 7.20 -17.91
CA HIS A 618 24.24 6.95 -17.52
C HIS A 618 24.02 7.31 -16.05
N GLY A 619 25.00 7.04 -15.18
CA GLY A 619 24.94 7.46 -13.78
C GLY A 619 24.81 8.98 -13.61
N ARG A 620 25.59 9.77 -14.37
CA ARG A 620 25.51 11.25 -14.33
C ARG A 620 24.21 11.80 -14.90
N THR A 621 23.65 11.19 -15.96
CA THR A 621 22.35 11.62 -16.51
C THR A 621 21.22 11.38 -15.51
N ILE A 622 21.23 10.23 -14.83
CA ILE A 622 20.27 9.92 -13.76
C ILE A 622 20.44 10.87 -12.58
N HIS A 623 21.68 11.12 -12.11
CA HIS A 623 21.91 12.08 -11.04
C HIS A 623 21.42 13.49 -11.43
N GLY A 624 21.69 13.95 -12.65
CA GLY A 624 21.15 15.22 -13.16
C GLY A 624 19.63 15.26 -13.22
N TYR A 625 18.97 14.13 -13.53
CA TYR A 625 17.51 14.02 -13.47
C TYR A 625 16.99 14.20 -12.04
N ILE A 626 17.59 13.49 -11.06
CA ILE A 626 17.25 13.58 -9.64
C ILE A 626 17.35 15.02 -9.15
N THR A 627 18.45 15.72 -9.48
CA THR A 627 18.67 17.12 -9.07
C THR A 627 17.67 18.07 -9.71
N ARG A 628 17.40 17.95 -11.02
CA ARG A 628 16.49 18.88 -11.74
C ARG A 628 15.03 18.72 -11.38
N ARG A 629 14.63 17.54 -10.89
CA ARG A 629 13.24 17.23 -10.51
C ARG A 629 13.02 17.28 -9.01
N GLU A 630 14.03 17.65 -8.23
CA GLU A 630 14.00 17.73 -6.76
C GLU A 630 13.38 16.47 -6.14
N LEU A 631 13.75 15.29 -6.68
CA LEU A 631 13.20 14.03 -6.19
C LEU A 631 13.58 13.83 -4.73
N PRO A 632 12.64 13.42 -3.85
CA PRO A 632 12.96 13.12 -2.46
C PRO A 632 13.99 11.99 -2.40
N LEU A 633 15.16 12.32 -1.85
CA LEU A 633 16.31 11.42 -1.74
C LEU A 633 16.13 10.48 -0.55
N SER A 634 15.49 9.33 -0.79
CA SER A 634 15.41 8.25 0.20
C SER A 634 16.78 7.56 0.38
N THR A 635 17.00 6.92 1.53
CA THR A 635 18.24 6.17 1.83
C THR A 635 18.66 5.22 0.70
N PRO A 636 17.77 4.43 0.06
CA PRO A 636 18.15 3.56 -1.05
C PRO A 636 18.71 4.32 -2.27
N VAL A 637 18.15 5.47 -2.62
CA VAL A 637 18.63 6.27 -3.76
C VAL A 637 20.00 6.87 -3.45
N LEU A 638 20.19 7.40 -2.24
CA LEU A 638 21.48 7.94 -1.78
C LEU A 638 22.56 6.85 -1.76
N CYS A 639 22.25 5.68 -1.20
CA CYS A 639 23.14 4.53 -1.19
C CYS A 639 23.52 4.09 -2.62
N SER A 640 22.53 3.96 -3.51
CA SER A 640 22.76 3.61 -4.92
C SER A 640 23.57 4.67 -5.67
N LEU A 641 23.42 5.97 -5.36
CA LEU A 641 24.24 7.04 -5.94
C LEU A 641 25.70 6.95 -5.50
N VAL A 642 25.96 6.80 -4.19
CA VAL A 642 27.32 6.63 -3.66
C VAL A 642 27.97 5.40 -4.28
N ASN A 643 27.25 4.27 -4.30
CA ASN A 643 27.73 3.02 -4.87
C ASN A 643 28.00 3.14 -6.37
N MET A 644 27.15 3.85 -7.12
CA MET A 644 27.32 4.11 -8.54
C MET A 644 28.58 4.91 -8.81
N TYR A 645 28.79 6.04 -8.13
CA TYR A 645 30.01 6.83 -8.35
C TYR A 645 31.27 6.06 -7.92
N ALA A 646 31.23 5.35 -6.79
CA ALA A 646 32.36 4.58 -6.30
C ALA A 646 32.74 3.44 -7.27
N LYS A 647 31.77 2.60 -7.66
CA LYS A 647 32.00 1.45 -8.56
C LYS A 647 32.32 1.87 -9.99
N CYS A 648 31.81 3.01 -10.47
CA CYS A 648 32.18 3.57 -11.77
C CYS A 648 33.52 4.33 -11.76
N GLY A 649 34.31 4.22 -10.68
CA GLY A 649 35.68 4.74 -10.63
C GLY A 649 35.82 6.21 -10.19
N SER A 650 34.75 6.87 -9.72
CA SER A 650 34.76 8.28 -9.31
C SER A 650 34.56 8.45 -7.80
N ILE A 651 35.54 7.98 -7.01
CA ILE A 651 35.47 7.98 -5.54
C ILE A 651 35.32 9.38 -4.94
N ASN A 652 35.91 10.41 -5.56
CA ASN A 652 35.80 11.80 -5.10
C ASN A 652 34.36 12.33 -5.20
N GLN A 653 33.60 11.94 -6.21
CA GLN A 653 32.18 12.32 -6.33
C GLN A 653 31.32 11.53 -5.34
N ALA A 654 31.62 10.24 -5.15
CA ALA A 654 30.98 9.43 -4.11
C ALA A 654 31.16 10.06 -2.72
N LYS A 655 32.39 10.50 -2.40
CA LYS A 655 32.71 11.21 -1.14
C LYS A 655 31.91 12.50 -0.98
N ARG A 656 31.82 13.33 -2.03
CA ARG A 656 31.04 14.58 -1.99
C ARG A 656 29.56 14.33 -1.67
N ILE A 657 28.97 13.34 -2.34
CA ILE A 657 27.57 12.96 -2.08
C ILE A 657 27.42 12.44 -0.66
N PHE A 658 28.34 11.58 -0.21
CA PHE A 658 28.36 11.09 1.16
C PHE A 658 28.42 12.23 2.18
N ASP A 659 29.31 13.21 2.00
CA ASP A 659 29.49 14.33 2.92
C ASP A 659 28.25 15.24 2.98
N MET A 660 27.55 15.42 1.85
CA MET A 660 26.31 16.20 1.77
C MET A 660 25.12 15.60 2.54
N ILE A 661 25.14 14.31 2.86
CA ILE A 661 24.03 13.64 3.55
C ILE A 661 24.04 14.00 5.04
N LEU A 662 22.99 14.67 5.52
CA LEU A 662 22.89 15.12 6.92
C LEU A 662 22.75 13.94 7.90
N LYS A 663 21.79 13.04 7.65
CA LYS A 663 21.54 11.84 8.46
C LYS A 663 21.97 10.61 7.69
N LYS A 664 23.11 10.03 8.08
CA LYS A 664 23.67 8.84 7.44
C LYS A 664 23.18 7.59 8.16
N GLU A 665 22.60 6.68 7.41
CA GLU A 665 22.24 5.35 7.88
C GLU A 665 23.31 4.33 7.50
N LEU A 666 23.31 3.17 8.15
CA LEU A 666 24.29 2.10 7.95
C LEU A 666 24.55 1.74 6.46
N PRO A 667 23.53 1.63 5.58
CA PRO A 667 23.77 1.29 4.17
C PRO A 667 24.65 2.31 3.42
N ILE A 668 24.58 3.59 3.79
CA ILE A 668 25.35 4.66 3.15
C ILE A 668 26.83 4.58 3.57
N TYR A 669 27.10 4.29 4.84
CA TYR A 669 28.45 3.98 5.31
C TYR A 669 29.02 2.75 4.62
N ASN A 670 28.24 1.66 4.54
CA ASN A 670 28.66 0.44 3.86
C ASN A 670 29.01 0.69 2.39
N ALA A 671 28.20 1.48 1.68
CA ALA A 671 28.50 1.87 0.30
C ALA A 671 29.83 2.62 0.17
N MET A 672 30.12 3.56 1.08
CA MET A 672 31.35 4.35 1.03
C MET A 672 32.60 3.56 1.48
N ILE A 673 32.49 2.76 2.55
CA ILE A 673 33.58 1.87 3.01
C ILE A 673 33.93 0.85 1.92
N SER A 674 32.92 0.24 1.29
CA SER A 674 33.11 -0.65 0.14
C SER A 674 33.76 0.08 -1.03
N GLY A 675 33.36 1.33 -1.28
CA GLY A 675 33.99 2.19 -2.28
C GLY A 675 35.47 2.38 -2.01
N TYR A 676 35.86 2.76 -0.78
CA TYR A 676 37.27 2.91 -0.42
C TYR A 676 38.04 1.59 -0.49
N ALA A 677 37.43 0.47 -0.09
CA ALA A 677 38.01 -0.87 -0.21
C ALA A 677 38.34 -1.21 -1.68
N LEU A 678 37.39 -1.00 -2.60
CA LEU A 678 37.56 -1.24 -4.04
C LEU A 678 38.67 -0.38 -4.66
N HIS A 679 38.85 0.85 -4.16
CA HIS A 679 39.89 1.78 -4.60
C HIS A 679 41.23 1.58 -3.87
N GLY A 680 41.33 0.60 -2.96
CA GLY A 680 42.54 0.32 -2.19
C GLY A 680 42.91 1.40 -1.17
N GLN A 681 41.96 2.26 -0.79
CA GLN A 681 42.14 3.35 0.17
C GLN A 681 41.79 2.88 1.59
N ALA A 682 42.52 1.89 2.11
CA ALA A 682 42.20 1.25 3.40
C ALA A 682 42.17 2.24 4.57
N VAL A 683 43.07 3.23 4.60
CA VAL A 683 43.11 4.26 5.66
C VAL A 683 41.78 5.01 5.79
N GLU A 684 41.18 5.38 4.66
CA GLU A 684 39.89 6.07 4.64
C GLU A 684 38.71 5.14 4.94
N ALA A 685 38.81 3.86 4.57
CA ALA A 685 37.83 2.85 4.98
C ALA A 685 37.82 2.68 6.51
N PHE A 686 39.00 2.62 7.15
CA PHE A 686 39.14 2.55 8.61
C PHE A 686 38.69 3.83 9.32
N SER A 687 38.95 5.00 8.74
CA SER A 687 38.49 6.29 9.29
C SER A 687 36.96 6.35 9.35
N LEU A 688 36.28 5.93 8.28
CA LEU A 688 34.82 5.84 8.25
C LEU A 688 34.26 4.76 9.18
N PHE A 689 34.91 3.60 9.28
CA PHE A 689 34.50 2.55 10.22
C PHE A 689 34.55 3.02 11.67
N ARG A 690 35.58 3.78 12.05
CA ARG A 690 35.67 4.39 13.38
C ARG A 690 34.56 5.41 13.61
N ARG A 691 34.32 6.30 12.64
CA ARG A 691 33.24 7.29 12.70
C ARG A 691 31.86 6.64 12.84
N LEU A 692 31.61 5.54 12.14
CA LEU A 692 30.37 4.76 12.27
C LEU A 692 30.16 4.26 13.71
N LYS A 693 31.23 3.79 14.37
CA LYS A 693 31.19 3.39 15.79
C LYS A 693 30.96 4.60 16.73
N GLU A 694 31.60 5.74 16.45
CA GLU A 694 31.45 6.98 17.20
C GLU A 694 30.02 7.56 17.12
N GLU A 695 29.34 7.41 15.98
CA GLU A 695 27.94 7.79 15.79
C GLU A 695 26.94 6.77 16.38
N CYS A 696 27.43 5.78 17.15
CA CYS A 696 26.64 4.71 17.78
C CYS A 696 25.80 3.87 16.81
N ILE A 697 26.19 3.83 15.53
CA ILE A 697 25.56 2.98 14.52
C ILE A 697 26.18 1.59 14.63
N LYS A 698 25.37 0.55 14.82
CA LYS A 698 25.87 -0.83 14.95
C LYS A 698 26.34 -1.35 13.58
N PRO A 699 27.61 -1.80 13.44
CA PRO A 699 28.08 -2.49 12.25
C PRO A 699 27.29 -3.78 12.01
N ASP A 700 27.07 -4.12 10.74
CA ASP A 700 26.51 -5.38 10.29
C ASP A 700 27.55 -6.25 9.57
N GLU A 701 27.09 -7.40 9.10
CA GLU A 701 27.87 -8.33 8.27
C GLU A 701 28.53 -7.64 7.06
N ILE A 702 27.76 -6.84 6.33
CA ILE A 702 28.24 -6.14 5.13
C ILE A 702 29.38 -5.17 5.49
N THR A 703 29.27 -4.46 6.61
CA THR A 703 30.31 -3.56 7.11
C THR A 703 31.64 -4.29 7.27
N PHE A 704 31.60 -5.47 7.91
CA PHE A 704 32.78 -6.28 8.17
C PHE A 704 33.36 -6.89 6.89
N THR A 705 32.53 -7.38 5.98
CA THR A 705 32.99 -7.81 4.64
C THR A 705 33.73 -6.68 3.90
N SER A 706 33.19 -5.46 3.93
CA SER A 706 33.80 -4.31 3.24
C SER A 706 35.14 -3.88 3.84
N ILE A 707 35.27 -3.85 5.18
CA ILE A 707 36.53 -3.47 5.83
C ILE A 707 37.58 -4.59 5.73
N LEU A 708 37.18 -5.87 5.80
CA LEU A 708 38.08 -7.01 5.56
C LEU A 708 38.56 -7.04 4.11
N SER A 709 37.70 -6.69 3.16
CA SER A 709 38.10 -6.50 1.75
C SER A 709 39.14 -5.38 1.62
N ALA A 710 38.99 -4.26 2.34
CA ALA A 710 40.00 -3.19 2.37
C ALA A 710 41.35 -3.70 2.90
N CYS A 711 41.34 -4.51 3.97
CA CYS A 711 42.55 -5.16 4.51
C CYS A 711 43.19 -6.10 3.48
N SER A 712 42.36 -6.86 2.76
CA SER A 712 42.77 -7.78 1.69
C SER A 712 43.44 -7.07 0.52
N HIS A 713 42.97 -5.89 0.16
CA HIS A 713 43.56 -5.08 -0.91
C HIS A 713 44.82 -4.32 -0.46
N ALA A 714 44.92 -3.96 0.81
CA ALA A 714 46.07 -3.27 1.39
C ALA A 714 47.18 -4.21 1.91
N GLY A 715 46.89 -5.51 2.10
CA GLY A 715 47.83 -6.48 2.66
C GLY A 715 47.98 -6.40 4.18
N LEU A 716 46.97 -5.91 4.89
CA LEU A 716 46.97 -5.73 6.36
C LEU A 716 46.48 -7.00 7.06
N VAL A 717 47.39 -7.96 7.30
CA VAL A 717 47.04 -9.29 7.84
C VAL A 717 46.60 -9.22 9.30
N THR A 718 47.38 -8.53 10.13
CA THR A 718 47.18 -8.40 11.58
C THR A 718 45.85 -7.73 11.89
N GLU A 719 45.60 -6.58 11.28
CA GLU A 719 44.40 -5.78 11.45
C GLU A 719 43.16 -6.52 10.92
N GLY A 720 43.30 -7.26 9.82
CA GLY A 720 42.23 -8.09 9.27
C GLY A 720 41.80 -9.22 10.22
N LEU A 721 42.77 -9.90 10.85
CA LEU A 721 42.48 -10.95 11.85
C LEU A 721 41.87 -10.36 13.13
N GLU A 722 42.39 -9.23 13.61
CA GLU A 722 41.82 -8.53 14.78
C GLU A 722 40.36 -8.10 14.54
N LEU A 723 40.07 -7.54 13.36
CA LEU A 723 38.70 -7.16 12.98
C LEU A 723 37.75 -8.37 12.92
N PHE A 724 38.21 -9.51 12.42
CA PHE A 724 37.40 -10.72 12.40
C PHE A 724 37.10 -11.25 13.80
N ILE A 725 38.07 -11.17 14.71
CA ILE A 725 37.86 -11.53 16.13
C ILE A 725 36.87 -10.56 16.78
N ASP A 726 37.00 -9.24 16.54
CA ASP A 726 36.07 -8.21 17.04
C ASP A 726 34.63 -8.47 16.56
N MET A 727 34.46 -8.87 15.29
CA MET A 727 33.17 -9.22 14.69
C MET A 727 32.47 -10.36 15.43
N VAL A 728 33.18 -11.47 15.68
CA VAL A 728 32.60 -12.67 16.30
C VAL A 728 32.41 -12.49 17.80
N SER A 729 33.38 -11.88 18.48
CA SER A 729 33.38 -11.78 19.95
C SER A 729 32.51 -10.63 20.47
N ASN A 730 32.79 -9.40 20.02
CA ASN A 730 32.15 -8.19 20.55
C ASN A 730 30.82 -7.89 19.85
N HIS A 731 30.77 -8.07 18.52
CA HIS A 731 29.57 -7.81 17.73
C HIS A 731 28.61 -9.00 17.63
N LYS A 732 29.04 -10.21 18.04
CA LYS A 732 28.26 -11.45 17.98
C LYS A 732 27.68 -11.74 16.58
N ILE A 733 28.39 -11.31 15.54
CA ILE A 733 28.00 -11.57 14.15
C ILE A 733 28.53 -12.96 13.76
N VAL A 734 27.64 -13.78 13.21
CA VAL A 734 28.00 -15.11 12.71
C VAL A 734 28.81 -14.95 11.43
N ALA A 735 30.01 -15.54 11.39
CA ALA A 735 30.89 -15.44 10.24
C ALA A 735 30.34 -16.21 9.03
N GLN A 736 30.02 -15.50 7.95
CA GLN A 736 29.61 -16.07 6.66
C GLN A 736 30.81 -16.39 5.73
N ALA A 737 30.54 -17.10 4.63
CA ALA A 737 31.53 -17.48 3.62
C ALA A 737 32.33 -16.29 3.07
N GLU A 738 31.69 -15.12 2.95
CA GLU A 738 32.29 -13.90 2.43
C GLU A 738 33.39 -13.35 3.34
N HIS A 739 33.21 -13.42 4.66
CA HIS A 739 34.23 -13.02 5.64
C HIS A 739 35.44 -13.95 5.59
N TYR A 740 35.19 -15.26 5.59
CA TYR A 740 36.25 -16.25 5.45
C TYR A 740 36.97 -16.12 4.10
N GLY A 741 36.24 -15.85 3.02
CA GLY A 741 36.81 -15.55 1.71
C GLY A 741 37.74 -14.34 1.74
N CYS A 742 37.37 -13.27 2.45
CA CYS A 742 38.26 -12.12 2.63
C CYS A 742 39.53 -12.48 3.41
N LEU A 743 39.42 -13.26 4.50
CA LEU A 743 40.56 -13.73 5.30
C LEU A 743 41.49 -14.66 4.52
N VAL A 744 40.93 -15.65 3.82
CA VAL A 744 41.70 -16.53 2.93
C VAL A 744 42.41 -15.68 1.89
N SER A 745 41.74 -14.70 1.28
CA SER A 745 42.36 -13.78 0.33
C SER A 745 43.49 -12.94 0.94
N ILE A 746 43.34 -12.47 2.17
CA ILE A 746 44.39 -11.76 2.94
C ILE A 746 45.62 -12.67 3.11
N LEU A 747 45.45 -13.87 3.67
CA LEU A 747 46.53 -14.82 3.95
C LEU A 747 47.23 -15.30 2.67
N SER A 748 46.43 -15.57 1.63
CA SER A 748 46.87 -16.02 0.31
C SER A 748 47.78 -14.99 -0.36
N ARG A 749 47.44 -13.69 -0.30
CA ARG A 749 48.25 -12.62 -0.91
C ARG A 749 49.56 -12.34 -0.17
N CYS A 750 49.63 -12.72 1.11
CA CYS A 750 50.83 -12.58 1.93
C CYS A 750 51.70 -13.84 1.93
N HIS A 751 51.44 -14.80 1.02
CA HIS A 751 52.17 -16.06 0.86
C HIS A 751 52.12 -16.98 2.10
N ASN A 752 51.13 -16.80 2.98
CA ASN A 752 50.92 -17.67 4.13
C ASN A 752 49.90 -18.77 3.79
N LEU A 753 50.26 -19.64 2.85
CA LEU A 753 49.40 -20.68 2.29
C LEU A 753 48.99 -21.74 3.33
N ASP A 754 49.90 -22.11 4.22
CA ASP A 754 49.64 -23.09 5.27
C ASP A 754 48.51 -22.64 6.20
N GLU A 755 48.54 -21.37 6.62
CA GLU A 755 47.51 -20.81 7.50
C GLU A 755 46.18 -20.62 6.76
N ALA A 756 46.22 -20.27 5.47
CA ALA A 756 45.03 -20.20 4.63
C ALA A 756 44.36 -21.58 4.47
N LEU A 757 45.14 -22.66 4.30
CA LEU A 757 44.63 -24.02 4.23
C LEU A 757 44.04 -24.49 5.56
N ARG A 758 44.70 -24.17 6.68
CA ARG A 758 44.15 -24.44 8.03
C ARG A 758 42.82 -23.73 8.24
N LEU A 759 42.72 -22.48 7.84
CA LEU A 759 41.49 -21.70 7.96
C LEU A 759 40.35 -22.35 7.16
N ILE A 760 40.61 -22.80 5.93
CA ILE A 760 39.63 -23.50 5.09
C ILE A 760 39.15 -24.80 5.74
N LEU A 761 40.05 -25.59 6.32
CA LEU A 761 39.71 -26.85 6.99
C LEU A 761 38.92 -26.62 8.29
N ALA A 762 39.08 -25.46 8.93
CA ALA A 762 38.40 -25.11 10.17
C ALA A 762 37.02 -24.44 9.96
N MET A 763 36.59 -24.22 8.71
CA MET A 763 35.30 -23.57 8.45
C MET A 763 34.10 -24.46 8.80
N PRO A 764 32.99 -23.88 9.30
CA PRO A 764 31.81 -24.65 9.70
C PRO A 764 30.90 -25.09 8.52
N PHE A 765 31.26 -24.75 7.28
CA PHE A 765 30.52 -25.05 6.06
C PHE A 765 31.47 -25.35 4.90
N GLU A 766 30.95 -25.92 3.80
CA GLU A 766 31.78 -26.18 2.61
C GLU A 766 32.28 -24.87 1.96
N PRO A 767 33.56 -24.77 1.58
CA PRO A 767 34.11 -23.59 0.91
C PRO A 767 33.45 -23.36 -0.46
N ASP A 768 33.18 -22.10 -0.79
CA ASP A 768 32.63 -21.70 -2.09
C ASP A 768 33.72 -21.58 -3.19
N ALA A 769 33.28 -21.34 -4.43
CA ALA A 769 34.19 -21.18 -5.56
C ALA A 769 35.14 -19.99 -5.39
N PHE A 770 34.72 -18.92 -4.71
CA PHE A 770 35.53 -17.74 -4.49
C PHE A 770 36.73 -18.02 -3.57
N ILE A 771 36.51 -18.79 -2.49
CA ILE A 771 37.57 -19.21 -1.56
C ILE A 771 38.61 -20.08 -2.30
N PHE A 772 38.17 -21.08 -3.06
CA PHE A 772 39.08 -21.94 -3.82
C PHE A 772 39.82 -21.18 -4.93
N GLY A 773 39.13 -20.27 -5.63
CA GLY A 773 39.74 -19.43 -6.66
C GLY A 773 40.80 -18.48 -6.10
N SER A 774 40.53 -17.88 -4.94
CA SER A 774 41.48 -17.01 -4.23
C SER A 774 42.75 -17.77 -3.81
N LEU A 775 42.60 -19.01 -3.35
CA LEU A 775 43.72 -19.86 -2.97
C LEU A 775 44.53 -20.32 -4.21
N LEU A 776 43.85 -20.76 -5.27
CA LEU A 776 44.50 -21.17 -6.53
C LEU A 776 45.31 -20.02 -7.15
N ALA A 777 44.80 -18.78 -7.09
CA ALA A 777 45.50 -17.60 -7.56
C ALA A 777 46.80 -17.32 -6.79
N ALA A 778 46.85 -17.63 -5.49
CA ALA A 778 48.05 -17.50 -4.67
C ALA A 778 49.02 -18.67 -4.83
N CYS A 779 48.52 -19.87 -5.17
CA CYS A 779 49.36 -21.02 -5.51
C CYS A 779 50.20 -20.81 -6.79
N ARG A 780 50.08 -19.68 -7.49
CA ARG A 780 50.84 -19.37 -8.72
C ARG A 780 52.35 -19.55 -8.56
N GLU A 781 52.91 -19.20 -7.39
CA GLU A 781 54.36 -19.34 -7.11
C GLU A 781 54.69 -20.57 -6.26
N HIS A 782 53.70 -21.36 -5.85
CA HIS A 782 53.91 -22.54 -5.01
C HIS A 782 54.29 -23.76 -5.88
N PRO A 783 55.31 -24.57 -5.51
CA PRO A 783 55.75 -25.72 -6.31
C PRO A 783 54.78 -26.90 -6.33
N ASP A 784 53.87 -26.99 -5.36
CA ASP A 784 52.95 -28.13 -5.20
C ASP A 784 51.93 -28.19 -6.34
N VAL A 785 52.13 -29.16 -7.24
CA VAL A 785 51.28 -29.41 -8.41
C VAL A 785 49.98 -30.12 -8.04
N GLU A 786 50.05 -31.07 -7.09
CA GLU A 786 48.91 -31.89 -6.69
C GLU A 786 47.84 -31.05 -6.00
N LEU A 787 48.26 -30.08 -5.17
CA LEU A 787 47.36 -29.11 -4.56
C LEU A 787 46.60 -28.27 -5.60
N LYS A 788 47.29 -27.82 -6.66
CA LYS A 788 46.67 -27.01 -7.74
C LYS A 788 45.60 -27.80 -8.49
N GLU A 789 45.85 -29.06 -8.77
CA GLU A 789 44.92 -29.95 -9.46
C GLU A 789 43.68 -30.22 -8.61
N ARG A 790 43.85 -30.55 -7.33
CA ARG A 790 42.72 -30.78 -6.40
C ARG A 790 41.84 -29.53 -6.24
N LEU A 791 42.43 -28.34 -6.15
CA LEU A 791 41.70 -27.08 -6.08
C LEU A 791 40.91 -26.83 -7.36
N PHE A 792 41.51 -27.09 -8.52
CA PHE A 792 40.86 -26.92 -9.81
C PHE A 792 39.73 -27.92 -10.05
N GLU A 793 39.89 -29.20 -9.67
CA GLU A 793 38.81 -30.18 -9.75
C GLU A 793 37.59 -29.77 -8.92
N ARG A 794 37.81 -29.19 -7.73
CA ARG A 794 36.72 -28.68 -6.91
C ARG A 794 36.07 -27.44 -7.55
N LEU A 795 36.85 -26.53 -8.12
CA LEU A 795 36.34 -25.38 -8.89
C LEU A 795 35.53 -25.81 -10.12
N LEU A 796 35.93 -26.86 -10.83
CA LEU A 796 35.19 -27.40 -11.97
C LEU A 796 33.84 -27.98 -11.59
N LYS A 797 33.72 -28.58 -10.40
CA LYS A 797 32.44 -29.09 -9.87
C LYS A 797 31.49 -27.95 -9.50
N LEU A 798 32.03 -26.84 -9.01
CA LEU A 798 31.24 -25.68 -8.57
C LEU A 798 30.88 -24.76 -9.73
N GLU A 799 31.84 -24.45 -10.61
CA GLU A 799 31.70 -23.48 -11.70
C GLU A 799 32.35 -24.00 -13.00
N PRO A 800 31.70 -24.96 -13.69
CA PRO A 800 32.24 -25.60 -14.89
C PRO A 800 32.39 -24.64 -16.09
N ASP A 801 31.63 -23.55 -16.11
CA ASP A 801 31.60 -22.58 -17.23
C ASP A 801 32.41 -21.30 -16.93
N ASN A 802 33.07 -21.21 -15.77
CA ASN A 802 33.85 -20.02 -15.43
C ASN A 802 35.24 -20.06 -16.07
N SER A 803 35.39 -19.32 -17.18
CA SER A 803 36.66 -19.16 -17.90
C SER A 803 37.83 -18.63 -17.03
N GLY A 804 37.55 -17.91 -15.95
CA GLY A 804 38.54 -17.39 -15.01
C GLY A 804 39.31 -18.49 -14.29
N ASN A 805 38.62 -19.56 -13.88
CA ASN A 805 39.22 -20.70 -13.18
C ASN A 805 40.25 -21.44 -14.06
N TYR A 806 39.92 -21.66 -15.33
CA TYR A 806 40.84 -22.25 -16.32
C TYR A 806 42.07 -21.36 -16.56
N VAL A 807 41.86 -20.05 -16.67
CA VAL A 807 42.96 -19.10 -16.87
C VAL A 807 43.86 -19.04 -15.63
N ALA A 808 43.28 -19.10 -14.42
CA ALA A 808 44.03 -19.11 -13.16
C ALA A 808 44.95 -20.34 -13.08
N LEU A 809 44.43 -21.54 -13.36
CA LEU A 809 45.24 -22.75 -13.38
C LEU A 809 46.31 -22.72 -14.48
N SER A 810 45.95 -22.33 -15.70
CA SER A 810 46.92 -22.20 -16.81
C SER A 810 48.06 -21.23 -16.46
N ASN A 811 47.75 -20.13 -15.78
CA ASN A 811 48.76 -19.19 -15.29
C ASN A 811 49.61 -19.76 -14.13
N ALA A 812 49.03 -20.63 -13.29
CA ALA A 812 49.74 -21.29 -12.20
C ALA A 812 50.73 -22.35 -12.68
N TYR A 813 50.39 -23.11 -13.75
CA TYR A 813 51.33 -24.02 -14.42
C TYR A 813 52.43 -23.26 -15.17
N ALA A 814 52.06 -22.19 -15.88
CA ALA A 814 53.05 -21.38 -16.60
C ALA A 814 54.08 -20.73 -15.66
N ALA A 815 53.65 -20.33 -14.45
CA ALA A 815 54.54 -19.74 -13.44
C ALA A 815 55.54 -20.75 -12.84
N THR A 816 55.20 -22.04 -12.80
CA THR A 816 56.14 -23.12 -12.43
C THR A 816 56.90 -23.71 -13.62
N GLY A 817 56.81 -23.11 -14.81
CA GLY A 817 57.53 -23.55 -16.01
C GLY A 817 56.92 -24.76 -16.73
N MET A 818 55.73 -25.21 -16.33
CA MET A 818 55.03 -26.36 -16.91
C MET A 818 54.15 -25.93 -18.10
N TRP A 819 54.79 -25.56 -19.20
CA TRP A 819 54.10 -25.00 -20.38
C TRP A 819 53.15 -26.00 -21.08
N ASP A 820 53.46 -27.29 -21.06
CA ASP A 820 52.64 -28.33 -21.68
C ASP A 820 51.30 -28.50 -20.96
N GLU A 821 51.31 -28.60 -19.62
CA GLU A 821 50.08 -28.64 -18.81
C GLU A 821 49.27 -27.34 -18.93
N ALA A 822 49.96 -26.19 -18.96
CA ALA A 822 49.31 -24.91 -19.19
C ALA A 822 48.60 -24.85 -20.56
N SER A 823 49.12 -25.54 -21.59
CA SER A 823 48.49 -25.66 -22.91
C SER A 823 47.27 -26.58 -22.87
N LYS A 824 47.37 -27.76 -22.22
CA LYS A 824 46.24 -28.69 -22.08
C LYS A 824 45.02 -28.03 -21.43
N VAL A 825 45.23 -27.23 -20.37
CA VAL A 825 44.13 -26.49 -19.71
C VAL A 825 43.48 -25.48 -20.66
N ARG A 826 44.25 -24.85 -21.55
CA ARG A 826 43.71 -23.91 -22.56
C ARG A 826 42.96 -24.62 -23.67
N ASP A 827 43.38 -25.82 -24.06
CA ASP A 827 42.67 -26.60 -25.07
C ASP A 827 41.35 -27.16 -24.50
N LEU A 828 41.35 -27.64 -23.26
CA LEU A 828 40.13 -28.01 -22.53
C LEU A 828 39.12 -26.85 -22.43
N MET A 829 39.63 -25.63 -22.22
CA MET A 829 38.81 -24.43 -22.19
C MET A 829 38.17 -24.14 -23.57
N LYS A 830 38.89 -24.33 -24.67
CA LYS A 830 38.35 -24.16 -26.03
C LYS A 830 37.32 -25.23 -26.40
N GLU A 831 37.56 -26.49 -26.02
CA GLU A 831 36.64 -27.61 -26.27
C GLU A 831 35.27 -27.37 -25.64
N ARG A 832 35.24 -26.72 -24.46
CA ARG A 832 34.00 -26.31 -23.78
C ARG A 832 33.37 -25.03 -24.34
N GLY A 833 33.91 -24.46 -25.42
CA GLY A 833 33.43 -23.20 -26.01
C GLY A 833 33.74 -21.97 -25.15
N LEU A 834 34.51 -22.11 -24.07
CA LEU A 834 34.86 -21.00 -23.19
C LEU A 834 35.96 -20.16 -23.83
N ARG A 835 35.75 -18.84 -23.88
CA ARG A 835 36.72 -17.90 -24.41
C ARG A 835 37.32 -17.07 -23.30
N LYS A 836 38.63 -16.85 -23.37
CA LYS A 836 39.30 -15.91 -22.48
C LYS A 836 38.77 -14.54 -22.84
N THR A 837 38.00 -13.93 -21.95
CA THR A 837 37.58 -12.54 -22.10
C THR A 837 38.82 -11.66 -21.90
N PRO A 838 39.31 -10.97 -22.94
CA PRO A 838 40.46 -10.11 -22.77
C PRO A 838 40.09 -8.94 -21.85
N GLY A 839 40.90 -8.73 -20.82
CA GLY A 839 40.82 -7.53 -20.00
C GLY A 839 40.99 -6.30 -20.89
N HIS A 840 40.05 -5.38 -20.79
CA HIS A 840 40.10 -4.11 -21.50
C HIS A 840 40.00 -2.97 -20.50
N SER A 841 40.68 -1.87 -20.81
CA SER A 841 40.51 -0.58 -20.14
C SER A 841 39.78 0.33 -21.11
N LEU A 842 38.90 1.18 -20.61
CA LEU A 842 38.11 2.06 -21.45
C LEU A 842 38.29 3.50 -20.96
N ILE A 843 38.62 4.41 -21.87
CA ILE A 843 38.81 5.82 -21.56
C ILE A 843 37.78 6.59 -22.37
N GLN A 844 37.07 7.49 -21.71
CA GLN A 844 36.11 8.36 -22.37
C GLN A 844 36.73 9.75 -22.54
N ILE A 845 36.89 10.18 -23.79
CA ILE A 845 37.38 11.52 -24.15
C ILE A 845 36.24 12.24 -24.87
N GLY A 846 35.65 13.25 -24.23
CA GLY A 846 34.44 13.89 -24.74
C GLY A 846 33.27 12.91 -24.87
N ASN A 847 32.70 12.80 -26.07
CA ASN A 847 31.61 11.87 -26.39
C ASN A 847 32.07 10.52 -26.95
N GLU A 848 33.38 10.31 -27.12
CA GLU A 848 33.93 9.07 -27.68
C GLU A 848 34.49 8.16 -26.58
N THR A 849 34.16 6.88 -26.66
CA THR A 849 34.70 5.84 -25.79
C THR A 849 35.80 5.08 -26.52
N HIS A 850 37.02 5.18 -26.01
CA HIS A 850 38.18 4.45 -26.52
C HIS A 850 38.40 3.20 -25.67
N VAL A 851 38.32 2.03 -26.29
CA VAL A 851 38.54 0.74 -25.62
C VAL A 851 39.95 0.25 -25.97
N PHE A 852 40.70 -0.18 -24.96
CA PHE A 852 42.07 -0.66 -25.06
C PHE A 852 42.14 -2.09 -24.54
N PHE A 853 42.43 -3.04 -25.41
CA PHE A 853 42.69 -4.42 -25.00
C PHE A 853 44.17 -4.62 -24.62
N ALA A 854 44.47 -5.61 -23.78
CA ALA A 854 45.85 -5.95 -23.46
C ALA A 854 46.64 -6.33 -24.73
N GLY A 855 47.66 -5.53 -25.07
CA GLY A 855 48.49 -5.71 -26.27
C GLY A 855 47.95 -5.05 -27.54
N ASP A 856 46.85 -4.30 -27.43
CA ASP A 856 46.20 -3.61 -28.54
C ASP A 856 47.07 -2.47 -29.12
N LYS A 857 47.14 -2.41 -30.45
CA LYS A 857 47.85 -1.39 -31.22
C LYS A 857 46.96 -0.67 -32.23
N SER A 858 45.64 -0.91 -32.17
CA SER A 858 44.67 -0.42 -33.15
C SER A 858 44.36 1.08 -33.02
N HIS A 859 44.68 1.71 -31.88
CA HIS A 859 44.38 3.12 -31.67
C HIS A 859 45.23 4.02 -32.57
N SER A 860 44.60 5.05 -33.12
CA SER A 860 45.25 6.08 -33.97
C SER A 860 46.49 6.75 -33.36
N LYS A 861 46.60 6.83 -32.03
CA LYS A 861 47.70 7.44 -31.27
C LYS A 861 48.58 6.43 -30.54
N THR A 862 48.52 5.15 -30.92
CA THR A 862 49.25 4.05 -30.25
C THR A 862 50.73 4.37 -30.01
N LYS A 863 51.44 4.98 -30.97
CA LYS A 863 52.86 5.33 -30.81
C LYS A 863 53.12 6.32 -29.66
N GLU A 864 52.26 7.33 -29.51
CA GLU A 864 52.36 8.32 -28.44
C GLU A 864 52.00 7.72 -27.08
N ILE A 865 50.93 6.91 -27.05
CA ILE A 865 50.46 6.23 -25.84
C ILE A 865 51.55 5.30 -25.30
N TYR A 866 52.15 4.46 -26.15
CA TYR A 866 53.24 3.56 -25.72
C TYR A 866 54.52 4.30 -25.33
N LYS A 867 54.81 5.46 -25.95
CA LYS A 867 55.92 6.33 -25.52
C LYS A 867 55.67 6.91 -24.12
N MET A 868 54.46 7.38 -23.86
CA MET A 868 54.07 7.88 -22.54
C MET A 868 54.07 6.77 -21.48
N LEU A 869 53.57 5.58 -21.81
CA LEU A 869 53.64 4.39 -20.96
C LEU A 869 55.08 4.00 -20.61
N ALA A 870 56.01 4.12 -21.56
CA ALA A 870 57.42 3.88 -21.30
C ALA A 870 58.02 4.92 -20.35
N LEU A 871 57.69 6.21 -20.52
CA LEU A 871 58.11 7.29 -19.60
C LEU A 871 57.59 7.08 -18.18
N LEU A 872 56.30 6.75 -18.05
CA LEU A 872 55.69 6.43 -16.75
C LEU A 872 56.31 5.21 -16.11
N ARG A 873 56.64 4.18 -16.90
CA ARG A 873 57.31 2.98 -16.38
C ARG A 873 58.67 3.31 -15.77
N ILE A 874 59.40 4.28 -16.34
CA ILE A 874 60.66 4.79 -15.78
C ILE A 874 60.38 5.56 -14.48
N GLU A 875 59.37 6.44 -14.47
CA GLU A 875 58.98 7.23 -13.28
C GLU A 875 58.53 6.35 -12.09
N MET A 876 57.84 5.25 -12.39
CA MET A 876 57.44 4.19 -11.44
C MET A 876 58.62 3.46 -10.82
N GLN A 877 59.71 3.27 -11.59
CA GLN A 877 60.91 2.63 -11.09
C GLN A 877 61.72 3.59 -10.21
N VAL A 878 61.69 4.89 -10.50
CA VAL A 878 62.41 5.92 -9.75
C VAL A 878 61.75 6.22 -8.39
N THR A 879 60.42 6.29 -8.31
CA THR A 879 59.67 6.55 -7.06
C THR A 879 59.74 5.42 -6.02
N ARG A 880 60.21 4.22 -6.41
CA ARG A 880 60.46 3.09 -5.49
C ARG A 880 61.72 3.23 -4.64
N LEU A 881 62.56 4.22 -4.91
CA LEU A 881 63.82 4.46 -4.19
C LEU A 881 63.68 5.42 -3.01
N VAL A 882 62.47 5.90 -2.67
CA VAL A 882 62.24 6.72 -1.46
C VAL A 882 61.67 5.83 -0.35
N PRO A 883 62.41 5.56 0.73
CA PRO A 883 61.95 4.74 1.84
C PRO A 883 61.14 5.60 2.83
N SER A 884 59.85 5.29 2.98
CA SER A 884 59.14 5.62 4.22
C SER A 884 58.17 4.51 4.62
N CYS A 885 58.47 3.93 5.79
CA CYS A 885 57.72 2.97 6.61
C CYS A 885 57.84 1.47 6.26
N ALA A 886 58.82 0.86 6.96
CA ALA A 886 59.11 -0.53 7.32
C ALA A 886 58.05 -1.63 7.03
N GLY A 887 58.42 -2.87 6.66
CA GLY A 887 59.73 -3.50 6.55
C GLY A 887 59.65 -4.90 5.91
N LEU A 888 60.79 -5.35 5.38
CA LEU A 888 61.14 -6.71 4.93
C LEU A 888 60.20 -7.41 3.93
N CYS A 889 60.42 -7.18 2.64
CA CYS A 889 60.34 -8.28 1.66
C CYS A 889 61.26 -8.00 0.47
N THR A 890 62.30 -8.81 0.33
CA THR A 890 63.34 -8.75 -0.71
C THR A 890 62.89 -9.44 -2.00
N GLN A 891 63.13 -8.73 -3.13
CA GLN A 891 63.42 -9.21 -4.50
C GLN A 891 62.39 -10.09 -5.26
N ALA A 892 61.74 -9.49 -6.28
CA ALA A 892 61.66 -9.98 -7.68
C ALA A 892 61.03 -8.91 -8.61
N PRO A 893 61.44 -8.80 -9.89
CA PRO A 893 60.93 -7.78 -10.82
C PRO A 893 59.53 -8.16 -11.34
N ARG A 894 58.48 -7.48 -10.87
CA ARG A 894 57.14 -7.57 -11.46
C ARG A 894 57.17 -7.00 -12.89
N TYR A 895 56.77 -7.81 -13.88
CA TYR A 895 56.39 -7.32 -15.21
C TYR A 895 55.04 -6.60 -15.10
N TYR A 896 55.05 -5.27 -15.03
CA TYR A 896 53.82 -4.47 -15.07
C TYR A 896 53.16 -4.58 -16.43
N THR A 897 51.88 -4.94 -16.43
CA THR A 897 51.03 -4.89 -17.61
C THR A 897 50.57 -3.45 -17.84
N LEU A 898 50.08 -3.16 -19.05
CA LEU A 898 49.46 -1.86 -19.40
C LEU A 898 48.34 -1.49 -18.40
N GLN A 899 47.68 -2.49 -17.81
CA GLN A 899 46.65 -2.38 -16.78
C GLN A 899 47.20 -1.87 -15.44
N ASP A 900 48.40 -2.31 -15.04
CA ASP A 900 49.04 -1.86 -13.79
C ASP A 900 49.58 -0.42 -13.91
N LEU A 901 49.99 -0.01 -15.12
CA LEU A 901 50.42 1.35 -15.44
C LEU A 901 49.25 2.35 -15.41
N VAL A 902 48.06 1.93 -15.83
CA VAL A 902 46.86 2.77 -15.81
C VAL A 902 46.34 2.97 -14.37
N VAL A 903 46.40 1.93 -13.52
CA VAL A 903 46.09 2.05 -12.07
C VAL A 903 47.06 3.00 -11.36
N TRP A 904 48.32 3.04 -11.79
CA TRP A 904 49.31 3.96 -11.25
C TRP A 904 49.15 5.40 -11.78
N PHE A 905 48.68 5.57 -13.02
CA PHE A 905 48.32 6.87 -13.59
C PHE A 905 47.24 7.59 -12.77
N LEU A 906 46.29 6.84 -12.20
CA LEU A 906 45.29 7.37 -11.26
C LEU A 906 45.93 7.86 -9.94
N ARG A 907 46.98 7.20 -9.43
CA ARG A 907 47.69 7.62 -8.21
C ARG A 907 48.49 8.92 -8.37
N ILE A 908 49.07 9.19 -9.54
CA ILE A 908 49.81 10.45 -9.79
C ILE A 908 48.87 11.63 -10.02
N GLY A 909 47.75 11.42 -10.72
CA GLY A 909 46.73 12.46 -10.90
C GLY A 909 46.23 13.03 -9.57
N ASP A 910 46.11 12.19 -8.54
CA ASP A 910 45.74 12.61 -7.17
C ASP A 910 46.91 13.26 -6.40
N MET A 911 48.18 12.89 -6.64
CA MET A 911 49.33 13.54 -5.98
C MET A 911 49.59 14.97 -6.48
N GLN A 912 49.37 15.25 -7.77
CA GLN A 912 49.56 16.60 -8.32
C GLN A 912 48.56 17.63 -7.78
N ALA A 913 47.40 17.20 -7.27
CA ALA A 913 46.43 18.09 -6.63
C ALA A 913 46.88 18.56 -5.22
N ASN A 914 47.76 17.80 -4.54
CA ASN A 914 48.17 18.07 -3.16
C ASN A 914 49.59 18.65 -2.99
N PHE A 915 50.40 18.70 -4.04
CA PHE A 915 51.81 19.16 -3.99
C PHE A 915 52.03 20.60 -4.52
N SER A 916 50.98 21.42 -4.65
CA SER A 916 51.08 22.81 -5.14
C SER A 916 51.63 23.81 -4.11
N SER A 917 52.22 23.37 -3.00
CA SER A 917 52.92 24.27 -2.07
C SER A 917 54.22 23.65 -1.58
N ARG A 918 55.32 24.40 -1.74
CA ARG A 918 56.72 24.09 -1.37
C ARG A 918 57.48 23.24 -2.39
N ILE A 919 58.22 23.92 -3.26
CA ILE A 919 59.68 24.04 -3.18
C ILE A 919 60.07 25.31 -3.96
N VAL A 920 60.61 26.28 -3.22
CA VAL A 920 61.29 27.47 -3.72
C VAL A 920 62.76 27.26 -3.44
N THR A 921 63.60 27.26 -4.48
CA THR A 921 65.00 27.74 -4.45
C THR A 921 65.47 28.00 -5.89
N THR A 922 65.72 29.28 -6.19
CA THR A 922 66.36 29.89 -7.38
C THR A 922 67.91 29.85 -7.29
N PRO A 923 68.72 30.46 -8.20
CA PRO A 923 68.53 30.88 -9.61
C PRO A 923 69.69 30.46 -10.57
N ALA A 924 69.42 30.24 -11.87
CA ALA A 924 70.17 30.84 -12.99
C ALA A 924 69.62 30.35 -14.34
N ASP A 925 69.44 31.30 -15.25
CA ASP A 925 69.18 31.17 -16.69
C ASP A 925 67.77 30.76 -17.15
N TYR A 926 66.90 31.77 -17.03
CA TYR A 926 65.80 32.00 -17.96
C TYR A 926 66.33 32.35 -19.35
N ARG A 927 65.82 31.70 -20.40
CA ARG A 927 65.12 32.40 -21.49
C ARG A 927 64.42 31.45 -22.46
N ASN A 928 63.14 31.77 -22.67
CA ASN A 928 62.31 31.47 -23.84
C ASN A 928 61.78 30.05 -24.01
N TRP A 929 60.70 29.67 -23.31
CA TRP A 929 59.57 28.99 -23.95
C TRP A 929 58.25 29.51 -23.35
N HIS A 930 57.38 30.01 -24.22
CA HIS A 930 56.07 30.58 -23.90
C HIS A 930 55.15 29.52 -23.27
N TYR A 931 54.50 29.90 -22.17
CA TYR A 931 53.40 29.15 -21.56
C TYR A 931 52.16 29.22 -22.46
N GLU A 932 51.81 28.12 -23.13
CA GLU A 932 50.41 27.80 -23.40
C GLU A 932 49.86 26.97 -22.25
N LYS A 933 48.94 27.60 -21.52
CA LYS A 933 48.17 27.04 -20.43
C LYS A 933 47.19 26.02 -21.01
N ILE A 934 47.65 24.79 -21.27
CA ILE A 934 46.73 23.68 -21.54
C ILE A 934 46.06 23.33 -20.21
N SER A 935 44.84 23.84 -20.04
CA SER A 935 43.94 23.49 -18.96
C SER A 935 43.74 21.97 -18.92
N ALA A 936 44.32 21.31 -17.94
CA ALA A 936 44.07 19.91 -17.60
C ALA A 936 42.68 19.72 -16.96
N GLN A 937 41.62 20.25 -17.59
CA GLN A 937 40.25 20.23 -17.05
C GLN A 937 39.30 19.22 -17.70
N ASN A 938 39.70 18.44 -18.72
CA ASN A 938 38.75 17.59 -19.44
C ASN A 938 39.16 16.13 -19.70
N ILE A 939 40.14 15.59 -18.97
CA ILE A 939 40.52 14.18 -19.11
C ILE A 939 40.07 13.41 -17.86
N SER A 940 38.87 12.81 -17.92
CA SER A 940 38.44 11.79 -16.96
C SER A 940 38.94 10.43 -17.44
N ILE A 941 40.10 9.98 -16.96
CA ILE A 941 40.57 8.60 -17.21
C ILE A 941 39.81 7.68 -16.27
N VAL A 942 38.83 6.96 -16.78
CA VAL A 942 38.08 5.94 -16.00
C VAL A 942 38.72 4.59 -16.25
N ALA A 943 39.78 4.25 -15.50
CA ALA A 943 40.38 2.93 -15.62
C ALA A 943 39.52 1.85 -14.95
N VAL A 944 38.51 1.32 -15.66
CA VAL A 944 37.82 0.11 -15.21
C VAL A 944 38.70 -1.09 -15.54
N VAL A 945 39.57 -1.46 -14.61
CA VAL A 945 40.24 -2.76 -14.65
C VAL A 945 39.19 -3.81 -14.32
N ARG A 946 38.55 -4.39 -15.34
CA ARG A 946 37.73 -5.59 -15.17
C ARG A 946 38.67 -6.76 -14.84
N LYS A 947 39.08 -6.88 -13.57
CA LYS A 947 39.49 -8.17 -13.03
C LYS A 947 38.21 -8.99 -12.93
N VAL A 948 37.98 -9.82 -13.94
CA VAL A 948 36.93 -10.84 -13.89
C VAL A 948 37.25 -11.72 -12.67
N LYS A 949 36.26 -11.88 -11.79
CA LYS A 949 36.33 -12.75 -10.60
C LYS A 949 36.80 -14.15 -11.00
#